data_AF-A0A0P5SFF5-F1
#
_entry.id   AF-A0A0P5SFF5-F1
#
_cell.length_a   1.000
_cell.length_b   1.000
_cell.length_c   1.000
_cell.angle_alpha   90.00
_cell.angle_beta   90.00
_cell.angle_gamma   90.00
#
_symmetry.space_group_name_H-M   'P 1'
#
loop_
_entity.id
_entity.type
_entity.pdbx_description
1 polymer ?
#
loop_
_entity_poly.entity_id
_entity_poly.type
_entity_poly.pdbx_seq_one_letter_code
_entity_poly.pdbx_strand_id
1 'polypeptide(L)'
;MARLDVLILVLFLTVRCKAEGLFEDGQEYQYSYQAYTITGVREPTLFSSSFGIRGNLIIQKQPGIATLKLSDLTLGMHNGPETLFNTIKFLKKPDLASLEKPFKLTFLNGKITGFYTDSWDAEWSVNFKKALATNLQMDFYIGDIGKEETAYMRIVEDTISGTCNTSYSFSDDGKGRFLLFKQRTQRECTNIPSIGFNTVETTNCAGTPQDDLLATTQSYYKLSRGTASNTVKAESISSLGFQALQLYPPTGTPFYNRANTTLLLKSLGPLTKPIAAPGLTKHYASLRYIFRNPMPTPDGIDLTREEDYFTPEEPQSQLVLRSKAVPMLTKLKSVIGWSPLNEEALIDSSTSDCIQLMSALSLESLVAVWKSIEKDDDLKNLYVEILPLTGTNPAALMIKGLILGGKISDIEAQRTVALIPYYLRMPSEKLLVNWEDLLKSSSSIKTKELRGAITLAFGHLIGVTCTGNTQRHCKADTINKYARILYDAFKSAKTHQEMMVSLIALRNSKLVPAIERLVPHTKSGSVSRALRPHVIFSIQLLAVSNREKFLSAIMPIIHNTTETTEIRVAAISTLFRAKPNLIELQELVGIIEDETNKEVLNFILTTFRSYTGSKNSCLKRSSADLELLIRRVDHLKTDFFLSNNRAFDFHDEKHGFGGGLQLVTVYGEDSRAPLIISAKVNYRLSEHRYAPLEVMIRLEGVDEAYVRFFRKVDPKDFKLDVLKDLLQKTLKIAPRQKAPFKMEIILRSQGYDLLYHHMSGDELTSLMEGKALKDLISRGFKLTRSMVMLGGQKVTWTANDIGIPVAVGMSNPGFSRHQLSYGDQ
;
A
#
# COMPACT_ATOMS: atom_id res chain seq x y z
N MET A 1 -49.48 -19.07 68.60
CA MET A 1 -50.35 -18.20 67.78
C MET A 1 -49.53 -16.94 67.50
N ALA A 2 -49.14 -16.57 66.30
CA ALA A 2 -49.80 -16.71 65.01
C ALA A 2 -48.81 -17.04 63.86
N ARG A 3 -49.26 -17.96 63.00
CA ARG A 3 -48.86 -18.16 61.60
C ARG A 3 -49.72 -17.24 60.72
N LEU A 4 -49.35 -17.09 59.44
CA LEU A 4 -49.94 -16.27 58.36
C LEU A 4 -49.53 -14.80 58.52
N ASP A 5 -48.69 -14.18 57.67
CA ASP A 5 -48.80 -14.06 56.21
C ASP A 5 -47.42 -13.82 55.54
N VAL A 6 -46.69 -14.88 55.19
CA VAL A 6 -45.51 -14.79 54.29
C VAL A 6 -45.69 -15.69 53.05
N LEU A 7 -46.91 -16.21 52.83
CA LEU A 7 -47.19 -17.18 51.77
C LEU A 7 -47.99 -16.60 50.58
N ILE A 8 -47.70 -15.37 50.15
CA ILE A 8 -48.18 -14.80 48.87
C ILE A 8 -47.02 -14.11 48.13
N LEU A 9 -45.82 -14.68 48.20
CA LEU A 9 -44.67 -14.26 47.36
C LEU A 9 -43.97 -15.45 46.69
N VAL A 10 -44.75 -16.48 46.34
CA VAL A 10 -44.38 -17.45 45.31
C VAL A 10 -45.38 -17.29 44.17
N LEU A 11 -45.45 -16.05 43.66
CA LEU A 11 -46.05 -15.79 42.37
C LEU A 11 -45.06 -16.35 41.34
N PHE A 12 -45.38 -17.54 40.84
CA PHE A 12 -44.89 -18.17 39.62
C PHE A 12 -44.04 -17.27 38.71
N LEU A 13 -42.76 -17.07 39.05
CA LEU A 13 -41.72 -16.81 38.07
C LEU A 13 -41.17 -18.16 37.61
N THR A 14 -42.07 -18.98 37.05
CA THR A 14 -41.65 -19.81 35.93
C THR A 14 -41.27 -18.84 34.83
N VAL A 15 -40.00 -18.41 34.80
CA VAL A 15 -39.38 -18.02 33.54
C VAL A 15 -39.43 -19.29 32.69
N ARG A 16 -40.56 -19.49 32.02
CA ARG A 16 -40.63 -20.42 30.90
C ARG A 16 -39.63 -19.87 29.90
N CYS A 17 -38.42 -20.41 29.92
CA CYS A 17 -37.47 -20.31 28.83
C CYS A 17 -38.16 -21.01 27.65
N LYS A 18 -39.04 -20.27 26.96
CA LYS A 18 -39.71 -20.75 25.76
C LYS A 18 -38.67 -20.67 24.66
N ALA A 19 -38.59 -21.71 23.83
CA ALA A 19 -37.73 -21.74 22.67
C ALA A 19 -37.98 -20.48 21.82
N GLU A 20 -36.94 -19.67 21.61
CA GLU A 20 -36.96 -18.46 20.79
C GLU A 20 -35.83 -18.61 19.77
N GLY A 21 -36.18 -18.66 18.50
CA GLY A 21 -35.24 -18.77 17.39
C GLY A 21 -35.74 -19.66 16.25
N LEU A 22 -34.78 -20.06 15.39
CA LEU A 22 -34.99 -20.93 14.23
C LEU A 22 -35.26 -22.41 14.56
N PHE A 23 -35.15 -22.79 15.83
CA PHE A 23 -35.11 -24.19 16.25
C PHE A 23 -35.89 -24.40 17.55
N GLU A 24 -36.73 -25.43 17.56
CA GLU A 24 -37.51 -25.86 18.72
C GLU A 24 -36.73 -26.80 19.64
N ASP A 25 -36.95 -26.70 20.95
CA ASP A 25 -36.31 -27.53 21.95
C ASP A 25 -36.71 -29.02 21.81
N GLY A 26 -35.73 -29.91 22.02
CA GLY A 26 -35.95 -31.35 21.93
C GLY A 26 -36.04 -31.89 20.51
N GLN A 27 -35.71 -31.10 19.49
CA GLN A 27 -35.74 -31.50 18.08
C GLN A 27 -34.33 -31.63 17.49
N GLU A 28 -34.22 -32.53 16.52
CA GLU A 28 -33.09 -32.66 15.61
C GLU A 28 -33.51 -32.23 14.19
N TYR A 29 -32.70 -31.35 13.59
CA TYR A 29 -32.85 -30.88 12.22
C TYR A 29 -31.69 -31.41 11.39
N GLN A 30 -31.99 -31.98 10.23
CA GLN A 30 -30.98 -32.37 9.25
C GLN A 30 -31.14 -31.53 7.99
N TYR A 31 -30.09 -30.79 7.65
CA TYR A 31 -30.02 -29.96 6.46
C TYR A 31 -29.04 -30.54 5.44
N SER A 32 -29.37 -30.43 4.16
CA SER A 32 -28.37 -30.41 3.10
C SER A 32 -27.52 -29.16 3.26
N TYR A 33 -26.20 -29.32 3.30
CA TYR A 33 -25.24 -28.23 3.41
C TYR A 33 -24.47 -28.09 2.10
N GLN A 34 -24.47 -26.89 1.54
CA GLN A 34 -23.61 -26.53 0.41
C GLN A 34 -23.00 -25.15 0.66
N ALA A 35 -21.68 -25.05 0.58
CA ALA A 35 -20.96 -23.79 0.65
C ALA A 35 -19.96 -23.70 -0.49
N TYR A 36 -19.81 -22.56 -1.13
CA TYR A 36 -18.81 -22.37 -2.17
C TYR A 36 -18.32 -20.93 -2.26
N THR A 37 -17.12 -20.76 -2.79
CA THR A 37 -16.51 -19.47 -3.09
C THR A 37 -15.98 -19.46 -4.51
N ILE A 38 -16.16 -18.34 -5.20
CA ILE A 38 -15.74 -18.11 -6.59
C ILE A 38 -14.97 -16.81 -6.62
N THR A 39 -13.77 -16.82 -7.17
CA THR A 39 -12.98 -15.61 -7.44
C THR A 39 -12.71 -15.54 -8.93
N GLY A 40 -12.99 -14.39 -9.56
CA GLY A 40 -12.85 -14.28 -11.01
C GLY A 40 -12.94 -12.86 -11.55
N VAL A 41 -12.97 -12.80 -12.88
CA VAL A 41 -13.17 -11.60 -13.70
C VAL A 41 -14.26 -11.87 -14.71
N ARG A 42 -15.02 -10.84 -15.11
CA ARG A 42 -16.08 -10.98 -16.14
C ARG A 42 -15.59 -10.72 -17.55
N GLU A 43 -14.59 -9.86 -17.73
CA GLU A 43 -14.07 -9.44 -19.02
C GLU A 43 -12.60 -9.85 -19.20
N PRO A 44 -12.16 -10.15 -20.45
CA PRO A 44 -12.96 -10.23 -21.67
C PRO A 44 -13.88 -11.47 -21.71
N THR A 45 -13.62 -12.47 -20.87
CA THR A 45 -14.41 -13.70 -20.75
C THR A 45 -14.57 -14.08 -19.28
N LEU A 46 -15.73 -14.62 -18.92
CA LEU A 46 -16.03 -15.05 -17.56
C LEU A 46 -15.20 -16.28 -17.16
N PHE A 47 -14.10 -16.02 -16.45
CA PHE A 47 -13.20 -17.04 -15.91
C PHE A 47 -13.12 -16.90 -14.39
N SER A 48 -13.15 -18.04 -13.71
CA SER A 48 -13.06 -18.08 -12.27
C SER A 48 -12.34 -19.31 -11.75
N SER A 49 -11.72 -19.14 -10.59
CA SER A 49 -11.32 -20.21 -9.71
C SER A 49 -12.36 -20.34 -8.60
N SER A 50 -12.78 -21.56 -8.32
CA SER A 50 -13.76 -21.83 -7.28
C SER A 50 -13.44 -23.10 -6.52
N PHE A 51 -13.91 -23.13 -5.27
CA PHE A 51 -14.06 -24.38 -4.56
C PHE A 51 -15.34 -24.37 -3.75
N GLY A 52 -15.82 -25.57 -3.43
CA GLY A 52 -17.01 -25.73 -2.63
C GLY A 52 -16.99 -27.01 -1.81
N ILE A 53 -17.79 -26.98 -0.75
CA ILE A 53 -18.01 -28.08 0.19
C ILE A 53 -19.49 -28.46 0.13
N ARG A 54 -19.76 -29.77 0.07
CA ARG A 54 -21.12 -30.33 0.15
C ARG A 54 -21.17 -31.40 1.22
N GLY A 55 -22.28 -31.50 1.93
CA GLY A 55 -22.55 -32.58 2.89
C GLY A 55 -23.85 -32.34 3.65
N ASN A 56 -23.88 -32.76 4.92
CA ASN A 56 -25.04 -32.66 5.79
C ASN A 56 -24.70 -31.83 7.03
N LEU A 57 -25.65 -31.01 7.49
CA LEU A 57 -25.59 -30.30 8.76
C LEU A 57 -26.67 -30.85 9.69
N ILE A 58 -26.27 -31.34 10.85
CA ILE A 58 -27.15 -31.81 11.92
C ILE A 58 -27.17 -30.75 13.00
N ILE A 59 -28.37 -30.34 13.44
CA ILE A 59 -28.59 -29.37 14.52
C ILE A 59 -29.49 -30.02 15.55
N GLN A 60 -28.97 -30.20 16.76
CA GLN A 60 -29.72 -30.72 17.90
C GLN A 60 -29.97 -29.60 18.89
N LYS A 61 -31.24 -29.25 19.09
CA LYS A 61 -31.64 -28.12 19.93
C LYS A 61 -32.10 -28.60 21.30
N GLN A 62 -31.50 -28.02 22.34
CA GLN A 62 -31.88 -28.15 23.75
C GLN A 62 -32.17 -26.75 24.35
N PRO A 63 -32.77 -26.64 25.53
CA PRO A 63 -33.03 -25.34 26.15
C PRO A 63 -31.76 -24.47 26.24
N GLY A 64 -31.79 -23.28 25.63
CA GLY A 64 -30.68 -22.32 25.58
C GLY A 64 -29.45 -22.72 24.73
N ILE A 65 -29.37 -23.97 24.24
CA ILE A 65 -28.16 -24.53 23.62
C ILE A 65 -28.51 -25.26 22.32
N ALA A 66 -27.71 -25.10 21.26
CA ALA A 66 -27.72 -25.99 20.11
C ALA A 66 -26.35 -26.63 19.90
N THR A 67 -26.34 -27.95 19.68
CA THR A 67 -25.15 -28.69 19.26
C THR A 67 -25.25 -28.98 17.78
N LEU A 68 -24.22 -28.61 17.03
CA LEU A 68 -24.19 -28.71 15.58
C LEU A 68 -23.04 -29.62 15.14
N LYS A 69 -23.26 -30.36 14.06
CA LYS A 69 -22.23 -31.21 13.44
C LYS A 69 -22.40 -31.26 11.94
N LEU A 70 -21.31 -31.01 11.22
CA LEU A 70 -21.22 -31.28 9.79
C LEU A 70 -20.81 -32.75 9.58
N SER A 71 -21.32 -33.38 8.54
CA SER A 71 -21.06 -34.79 8.22
C SER A 71 -21.09 -35.05 6.72
N ASP A 72 -20.41 -36.11 6.31
CA ASP A 72 -20.32 -36.56 4.91
C ASP A 72 -19.80 -35.46 3.99
N LEU A 73 -18.80 -34.71 4.46
CA LEU A 73 -18.26 -33.58 3.72
C LEU A 73 -17.43 -34.05 2.51
N THR A 74 -17.65 -33.37 1.39
CA THR A 74 -16.91 -33.55 0.14
C THR A 74 -16.48 -32.19 -0.39
N LEU A 75 -15.30 -32.12 -1.00
CA LEU A 75 -14.69 -30.92 -1.57
C LEU A 75 -14.65 -31.03 -3.10
N GLY A 76 -15.07 -29.97 -3.79
CA GLY A 76 -14.92 -29.81 -5.23
C GLY A 76 -14.13 -28.53 -5.54
N MET A 77 -13.31 -28.56 -6.59
CA MET A 77 -12.51 -27.41 -7.06
C MET A 77 -12.64 -27.28 -8.58
N HIS A 78 -12.61 -26.06 -9.08
CA HIS A 78 -12.65 -25.75 -10.51
C HIS A 78 -11.83 -24.51 -10.82
N ASN A 79 -11.13 -24.52 -11.95
CA ASN A 79 -10.46 -23.35 -12.51
C ASN A 79 -10.70 -23.33 -14.02
N GLY A 80 -11.36 -22.27 -14.51
CA GLY A 80 -11.72 -22.15 -15.92
C GLY A 80 -12.98 -21.30 -16.14
N PRO A 81 -13.69 -21.49 -17.28
CA PRO A 81 -14.97 -20.82 -17.54
C PRO A 81 -16.02 -21.13 -16.46
N GLU A 82 -16.81 -20.14 -16.04
CA GLU A 82 -17.75 -20.27 -14.89
C GLU A 82 -18.99 -21.16 -15.16
N THR A 83 -19.18 -21.70 -16.36
CA THR A 83 -20.40 -22.41 -16.78
C THR A 83 -20.60 -23.83 -16.22
N LEU A 84 -19.80 -24.27 -15.22
CA LEU A 84 -19.55 -25.69 -14.94
C LEU A 84 -19.74 -26.15 -13.48
N PHE A 85 -20.45 -25.41 -12.62
CA PHE A 85 -20.57 -25.80 -11.19
C PHE A 85 -21.19 -27.21 -10.97
N ASN A 86 -22.00 -27.69 -11.91
CA ASN A 86 -22.61 -29.03 -11.85
C ASN A 86 -21.67 -30.14 -12.36
N THR A 87 -20.61 -29.81 -13.10
CA THR A 87 -19.62 -30.80 -13.60
C THR A 87 -18.44 -30.98 -12.67
N ILE A 88 -18.35 -30.19 -11.59
CA ILE A 88 -17.30 -30.30 -10.58
C ILE A 88 -17.44 -31.64 -9.84
N LYS A 89 -16.37 -32.45 -9.85
CA LYS A 89 -16.31 -33.69 -9.07
C LYS A 89 -16.03 -33.34 -7.60
N PHE A 90 -16.91 -33.79 -6.72
CA PHE A 90 -16.76 -33.64 -5.27
C PHE A 90 -16.19 -34.92 -4.66
N LEU A 91 -15.08 -34.78 -3.92
CA LEU A 91 -14.33 -35.90 -3.36
C LEU A 91 -14.17 -35.72 -1.85
N LYS A 92 -14.15 -36.83 -1.10
CA LYS A 92 -13.81 -36.81 0.32
C LYS A 92 -12.32 -36.50 0.48
N LYS A 93 -11.98 -35.58 1.37
CA LYS A 93 -10.59 -35.17 1.65
C LYS A 93 -10.30 -35.29 3.16
N PRO A 94 -9.10 -35.77 3.56
CA PRO A 94 -8.73 -35.87 4.97
C PRO A 94 -8.85 -34.56 5.74
N ASP A 95 -8.54 -33.44 5.08
CA ASP A 95 -8.55 -32.10 5.69
C ASP A 95 -9.95 -31.69 6.19
N LEU A 96 -11.03 -32.26 5.64
CA LEU A 96 -12.40 -31.96 6.05
C LEU A 96 -12.76 -32.53 7.44
N ALA A 97 -11.96 -33.46 7.98
CA ALA A 97 -12.22 -34.08 9.28
C ALA A 97 -12.31 -33.06 10.44
N SER A 98 -11.50 -31.99 10.39
CA SER A 98 -11.58 -30.90 11.39
C SER A 98 -12.92 -30.18 11.34
N LEU A 99 -13.46 -29.97 10.14
CA LEU A 99 -14.75 -29.30 9.92
C LEU A 99 -15.94 -30.17 10.36
N GLU A 100 -15.78 -31.51 10.34
CA GLU A 100 -16.77 -32.47 10.85
C GLU A 100 -16.80 -32.59 12.39
N LYS A 101 -15.84 -31.99 13.11
CA LYS A 101 -15.91 -31.90 14.58
C LYS A 101 -17.15 -31.09 15.01
N PRO A 102 -17.89 -31.52 16.04
CA PRO A 102 -19.07 -30.78 16.50
C PRO A 102 -18.70 -29.42 17.10
N PHE A 103 -19.68 -28.52 17.17
CA PHE A 103 -19.57 -27.23 17.87
C PHE A 103 -20.90 -26.89 18.55
N LYS A 104 -20.86 -25.98 19.52
CA LYS A 104 -22.02 -25.62 20.33
C LYS A 104 -22.25 -24.12 20.31
N LEU A 105 -23.52 -23.73 20.20
CA LEU A 105 -24.00 -22.35 20.24
C LEU A 105 -24.90 -22.17 21.46
N THR A 106 -24.76 -21.03 22.14
CA THR A 106 -25.72 -20.58 23.16
C THR A 106 -26.51 -19.39 22.64
N PHE A 107 -27.80 -19.36 22.95
CA PHE A 107 -28.72 -18.34 22.45
C PHE A 107 -29.35 -17.54 23.59
N LEU A 108 -29.58 -16.26 23.33
CA LEU A 108 -30.47 -15.40 24.10
C LEU A 108 -31.35 -14.63 23.12
N ASN A 109 -32.66 -14.91 23.11
CA ASN A 109 -33.64 -14.28 22.21
C ASN A 109 -33.22 -14.33 20.72
N GLY A 110 -32.74 -15.49 20.25
CA GLY A 110 -32.25 -15.69 18.87
C GLY A 110 -30.85 -15.12 18.56
N LYS A 111 -30.30 -14.26 19.42
CA LYS A 111 -28.91 -13.80 19.37
C LYS A 111 -27.97 -14.89 19.85
N ILE A 112 -26.84 -15.08 19.17
CA ILE A 112 -25.79 -15.98 19.64
C ILE A 112 -24.95 -15.23 20.68
N THR A 113 -24.85 -15.79 21.88
CA THR A 113 -24.10 -15.21 23.01
C THR A 113 -22.80 -15.94 23.32
N GLY A 114 -22.63 -17.14 22.78
CA GLY A 114 -21.46 -17.97 23.03
C GLY A 114 -21.29 -19.02 21.94
N PHE A 115 -20.03 -19.23 21.57
CA PHE A 115 -19.61 -20.17 20.54
C PHE A 115 -18.51 -21.07 21.12
N TYR A 116 -18.72 -22.39 21.09
CA TYR A 116 -17.83 -23.36 21.73
C TYR A 116 -17.36 -24.44 20.76
N THR A 117 -16.06 -24.71 20.74
CA THR A 117 -15.45 -25.75 19.90
C THR A 117 -14.55 -26.66 20.72
N ASP A 118 -14.11 -27.73 20.06
CA ASP A 118 -13.00 -28.53 20.53
C ASP A 118 -11.73 -27.68 20.65
N SER A 119 -10.94 -27.89 21.72
CA SER A 119 -9.71 -27.11 21.96
C SER A 119 -8.63 -27.34 20.90
N TRP A 120 -8.67 -28.49 20.23
CA TRP A 120 -7.76 -28.88 19.15
C TRP A 120 -8.41 -28.76 17.76
N ASP A 121 -9.49 -27.99 17.63
CA ASP A 121 -10.07 -27.66 16.33
C ASP A 121 -9.16 -26.69 15.58
N ALA A 122 -9.00 -26.93 14.28
CA ALA A 122 -8.17 -26.07 13.44
C ALA A 122 -8.86 -24.70 13.26
N GLU A 123 -8.09 -23.61 13.31
CA GLU A 123 -8.67 -22.27 13.30
C GLU A 123 -9.46 -21.94 12.02
N TRP A 124 -9.02 -22.44 10.85
CA TRP A 124 -9.78 -22.30 9.61
C TRP A 124 -11.16 -22.99 9.70
N SER A 125 -11.24 -24.12 10.40
CA SER A 125 -12.49 -24.87 10.65
C SER A 125 -13.37 -24.11 11.64
N VAL A 126 -12.79 -23.52 12.68
CA VAL A 126 -13.48 -22.61 13.61
C VAL A 126 -14.09 -21.41 12.87
N ASN A 127 -13.34 -20.75 11.98
CA ASN A 127 -13.82 -19.61 11.21
C ASN A 127 -14.95 -19.99 10.23
N PHE A 128 -14.87 -21.16 9.59
CA PHE A 128 -15.97 -21.72 8.80
C PHE A 128 -17.25 -21.93 9.65
N LYS A 129 -17.11 -22.50 10.84
CA LYS A 129 -18.22 -22.74 11.77
C LYS A 129 -18.81 -21.43 12.30
N LYS A 130 -17.99 -20.40 12.52
CA LYS A 130 -18.44 -19.04 12.87
C LYS A 130 -19.23 -18.37 11.75
N ALA A 131 -18.82 -18.55 10.50
CA ALA A 131 -19.57 -18.07 9.34
C ALA A 131 -20.93 -18.79 9.22
N LEU A 132 -20.96 -20.10 9.42
CA LEU A 132 -22.21 -20.85 9.51
C LEU A 132 -23.10 -20.35 10.66
N ALA A 133 -22.53 -20.14 11.86
CA ALA A 133 -23.25 -19.58 13.01
C ALA A 133 -23.82 -18.19 12.72
N THR A 134 -23.09 -17.34 11.99
CA THR A 134 -23.57 -16.01 11.54
C THR A 134 -24.85 -16.12 10.70
N ASN A 135 -24.97 -17.16 9.86
CA ASN A 135 -26.17 -17.40 9.06
C ASN A 135 -27.36 -17.91 9.90
N LEU A 136 -27.10 -18.51 11.07
CA LEU A 136 -28.12 -19.03 11.99
C LEU A 136 -28.57 -18.01 13.05
N GLN A 137 -27.86 -16.89 13.20
CA GLN A 137 -28.20 -15.83 14.15
C GLN A 137 -29.40 -15.00 13.66
N MET A 138 -30.35 -14.77 14.58
CA MET A 138 -31.49 -13.86 14.40
C MET A 138 -31.67 -13.02 15.67
N ASP A 139 -31.12 -11.81 15.68
CA ASP A 139 -31.11 -10.94 16.88
C ASP A 139 -32.43 -10.14 17.04
N PHE A 140 -33.59 -10.82 16.97
CA PHE A 140 -34.91 -10.20 17.18
C PHE A 140 -35.97 -11.21 17.66
N TYR A 141 -37.07 -10.71 18.21
CA TYR A 141 -38.16 -11.54 18.73
C TYR A 141 -39.10 -12.04 17.61
N ILE A 142 -39.21 -13.36 17.47
CA ILE A 142 -40.00 -14.01 16.42
C ILE A 142 -41.51 -13.75 16.56
N GLY A 143 -42.01 -13.55 17.78
CA GLY A 143 -43.43 -13.27 18.01
C GLY A 143 -43.88 -11.89 17.51
N ASP A 144 -42.94 -11.05 17.07
CA ASP A 144 -43.26 -9.77 16.44
C ASP A 144 -43.40 -9.89 14.91
N ILE A 145 -43.02 -11.03 14.30
CA ILE A 145 -43.16 -11.27 12.85
C ILE A 145 -44.63 -11.15 12.43
N GLY A 146 -44.91 -10.24 11.49
CA GLY A 146 -46.25 -10.02 10.92
C GLY A 146 -47.00 -8.80 11.47
N LYS A 147 -46.41 -8.02 12.38
CA LYS A 147 -46.93 -6.70 12.81
C LYS A 147 -46.44 -5.62 11.84
N GLU A 148 -47.28 -4.64 11.47
CA GLU A 148 -46.92 -3.55 10.52
C GLU A 148 -45.60 -2.84 10.89
N GLU A 149 -45.34 -2.61 12.19
CA GLU A 149 -44.12 -1.98 12.70
C GLU A 149 -42.84 -2.83 12.55
N THR A 150 -42.95 -4.11 12.17
CA THR A 150 -41.81 -5.04 12.03
C THR A 150 -41.48 -5.44 10.59
N ALA A 151 -42.17 -4.86 9.60
CA ALA A 151 -41.93 -5.15 8.19
C ALA A 151 -40.48 -4.85 7.76
N TYR A 152 -39.84 -3.87 8.41
CA TYR A 152 -38.44 -3.53 8.22
C TYR A 152 -37.80 -3.10 9.55
N MET A 153 -36.61 -3.62 9.87
CA MET A 153 -35.86 -3.21 11.07
C MET A 153 -34.35 -3.22 10.84
N ARG A 154 -33.60 -2.49 11.67
CA ARG A 154 -32.14 -2.44 11.64
C ARG A 154 -31.56 -2.79 13.00
N ILE A 155 -30.65 -3.77 13.03
CA ILE A 155 -30.09 -4.34 14.25
C ILE A 155 -28.57 -4.47 14.09
N VAL A 156 -27.84 -4.13 15.14
CA VAL A 156 -26.39 -4.31 15.18
C VAL A 156 -26.06 -5.75 15.58
N GLU A 157 -25.38 -6.48 14.69
CA GLU A 157 -25.01 -7.87 14.91
C GLU A 157 -23.51 -8.09 14.96
N ASP A 158 -23.08 -9.05 15.78
CA ASP A 158 -21.74 -9.61 15.70
C ASP A 158 -21.72 -10.71 14.63
N THR A 159 -20.79 -10.60 13.68
CA THR A 159 -20.74 -11.41 12.46
C THR A 159 -19.31 -11.84 12.15
N ILE A 160 -19.14 -12.79 11.22
CA ILE A 160 -17.82 -13.18 10.73
C ILE A 160 -16.99 -12.00 10.20
N SER A 161 -17.63 -11.01 9.57
CA SER A 161 -16.97 -9.86 8.95
C SER A 161 -16.77 -8.66 9.89
N GLY A 162 -17.27 -8.71 11.13
CA GLY A 162 -17.24 -7.58 12.05
C GLY A 162 -18.57 -7.38 12.79
N THR A 163 -18.69 -6.24 13.47
CA THR A 163 -19.94 -5.81 14.11
C THR A 163 -20.69 -4.89 13.15
N CYS A 164 -21.79 -5.37 12.57
CA CYS A 164 -22.43 -4.75 11.41
C CYS A 164 -23.87 -4.31 11.68
N ASN A 165 -24.25 -3.13 11.19
CA ASN A 165 -25.65 -2.72 11.14
C ASN A 165 -26.38 -3.52 10.04
N THR A 166 -27.30 -4.39 10.43
CA THR A 166 -27.96 -5.35 9.55
C THR A 166 -29.43 -4.98 9.39
N SER A 167 -29.89 -4.90 8.14
CA SER A 167 -31.30 -4.69 7.85
C SER A 167 -32.03 -6.01 7.69
N TYR A 168 -33.24 -6.07 8.24
CA TYR A 168 -34.19 -7.16 8.16
C TYR A 168 -35.44 -6.69 7.43
N SER A 169 -35.98 -7.51 6.53
CA SER A 169 -37.22 -7.24 5.82
C SER A 169 -38.06 -8.50 5.75
N PHE A 170 -39.34 -8.38 6.12
CA PHE A 170 -40.24 -9.51 6.26
C PHE A 170 -41.39 -9.42 5.27
N SER A 171 -41.77 -10.58 4.74
CA SER A 171 -43.00 -10.76 3.96
C SER A 171 -43.73 -12.00 4.47
N ASP A 172 -45.02 -11.87 4.73
CA ASP A 172 -45.91 -12.97 5.10
C ASP A 172 -46.78 -13.34 3.88
N ASP A 173 -46.96 -14.63 3.62
CA ASP A 173 -47.85 -15.12 2.57
C ASP A 173 -49.29 -15.36 3.04
N GLY A 174 -49.58 -15.08 4.32
CA GLY A 174 -50.89 -15.24 4.95
C GLY A 174 -51.27 -16.71 5.23
N LYS A 175 -50.41 -17.67 4.89
CA LYS A 175 -50.61 -19.12 5.07
C LYS A 175 -49.64 -19.72 6.09
N GLY A 176 -49.02 -18.87 6.93
CA GLY A 176 -48.07 -19.29 7.95
C GLY A 176 -46.66 -19.58 7.41
N ARG A 177 -46.34 -19.09 6.20
CA ARG A 177 -44.99 -19.08 5.64
C ARG A 177 -44.48 -17.66 5.53
N PHE A 178 -43.24 -17.47 5.96
CA PHE A 178 -42.59 -16.17 6.00
C PHE A 178 -41.35 -16.19 5.10
N LEU A 179 -41.16 -15.10 4.37
CA LEU A 179 -39.91 -14.79 3.71
C LEU A 179 -39.21 -13.72 4.52
N LEU A 180 -37.99 -14.02 4.93
CA LEU A 180 -37.13 -13.06 5.59
C LEU A 180 -35.92 -12.78 4.69
N PHE A 181 -35.65 -11.49 4.51
CA PHE A 181 -34.48 -10.98 3.82
C PHE A 181 -33.59 -10.21 4.81
N LYS A 182 -32.31 -10.58 4.84
CA LYS A 182 -31.27 -9.96 5.67
C LYS A 182 -30.21 -9.37 4.76
N GLN A 183 -29.79 -8.14 5.02
CA GLN A 183 -28.73 -7.50 4.25
C GLN A 183 -27.80 -6.66 5.11
N ARG A 184 -26.52 -6.62 4.72
CA ARG A 184 -25.48 -5.79 5.36
C ARG A 184 -24.43 -5.38 4.33
N THR A 185 -23.73 -4.30 4.64
CA THR A 185 -22.55 -3.84 3.89
C THR A 185 -21.40 -3.58 4.85
N GLN A 186 -20.18 -3.89 4.42
CA GLN A 186 -18.96 -3.66 5.20
C GLN A 186 -18.79 -2.18 5.59
N ARG A 187 -19.29 -1.24 4.77
CA ARG A 187 -19.23 0.21 5.07
C ARG A 187 -19.96 0.61 6.34
N GLU A 188 -20.92 -0.20 6.80
CA GLU A 188 -21.66 0.00 8.04
C GLU A 188 -21.22 -0.97 9.15
N CYS A 189 -20.06 -1.61 8.97
CA CYS A 189 -19.46 -2.49 9.96
C CYS A 189 -18.34 -1.77 10.71
N THR A 190 -18.17 -2.13 11.97
CA THR A 190 -17.06 -1.74 12.84
C THR A 190 -16.28 -2.98 13.27
N ASN A 191 -15.04 -2.81 13.73
CA ASN A 191 -14.17 -3.92 14.15
C ASN A 191 -13.99 -5.01 13.08
N ILE A 192 -13.86 -4.61 11.82
CA ILE A 192 -13.68 -5.51 10.68
C ILE A 192 -12.33 -6.23 10.85
N PRO A 193 -12.29 -7.57 10.95
CA PRO A 193 -11.04 -8.29 11.01
C PRO A 193 -10.28 -8.16 9.68
N SER A 194 -9.09 -7.56 9.73
CA SER A 194 -8.21 -7.49 8.57
C SER A 194 -6.73 -7.55 8.95
N ILE A 195 -5.91 -8.20 8.12
CA ILE A 195 -4.44 -8.12 8.17
C ILE A 195 -3.92 -7.75 6.79
N GLY A 196 -2.74 -7.13 6.74
CA GLY A 196 -2.17 -6.72 5.46
C GLY A 196 -1.08 -5.68 5.63
N PHE A 197 -0.55 -5.23 4.49
CA PHE A 197 0.46 -4.19 4.43
C PHE A 197 0.23 -3.31 3.21
N ASN A 198 0.72 -2.07 3.31
CA ASN A 198 0.68 -1.11 2.22
C ASN A 198 2.02 -0.36 2.17
N THR A 199 2.75 -0.55 1.08
CA THR A 199 4.04 0.10 0.80
C THR A 199 3.89 1.28 -0.17
N VAL A 200 2.66 1.65 -0.52
CA VAL A 200 2.36 2.81 -1.38
C VAL A 200 1.61 3.87 -0.59
N GLU A 201 2.19 5.05 -0.48
CA GLU A 201 1.54 6.23 0.10
C GLU A 201 0.52 6.77 -0.91
N THR A 202 -0.62 6.09 -1.03
CA THR A 202 -1.72 6.54 -1.89
C THR A 202 -2.60 7.51 -1.10
N THR A 203 -2.55 8.78 -1.49
CA THR A 203 -3.50 9.80 -1.01
C THR A 203 -4.47 10.09 -2.14
N ASN A 204 -5.75 10.11 -1.81
CA ASN A 204 -6.73 10.60 -2.76
C ASN A 204 -6.61 12.13 -2.91
N CYS A 205 -7.21 12.72 -3.94
CA CYS A 205 -7.13 14.16 -4.15
C CYS A 205 -7.74 15.01 -3.02
N ALA A 206 -8.72 14.47 -2.29
CA ALA A 206 -9.41 15.11 -1.17
C ALA A 206 -8.71 14.90 0.18
N GLY A 207 -7.64 14.11 0.25
CA GLY A 207 -6.98 13.69 1.49
C GLY A 207 -7.73 12.63 2.32
N THR A 208 -8.79 12.00 1.79
CA THR A 208 -9.54 10.92 2.46
C THR A 208 -9.16 9.53 1.94
N PRO A 209 -9.04 8.50 2.79
CA PRO A 209 -8.93 7.12 2.31
C PRO A 209 -10.25 6.70 1.65
N GLN A 210 -10.24 6.20 0.41
CA GLN A 210 -11.41 5.56 -0.20
C GLN A 210 -11.31 4.05 0.01
N ASP A 211 -12.42 3.41 0.42
CA ASP A 211 -12.52 1.96 0.48
C ASP A 211 -12.77 1.42 -0.94
N ASP A 212 -11.72 0.88 -1.55
CA ASP A 212 -11.73 0.29 -2.90
C ASP A 212 -12.52 -1.04 -2.95
N LEU A 213 -12.82 -1.61 -1.78
CA LEU A 213 -13.53 -2.88 -1.64
C LEU A 213 -15.01 -2.63 -1.33
N LEU A 214 -15.88 -3.00 -2.27
CA LEU A 214 -17.30 -3.14 -1.98
C LEU A 214 -17.56 -4.56 -1.46
N ALA A 215 -17.92 -4.68 -0.19
CA ALA A 215 -18.34 -5.96 0.40
C ALA A 215 -19.79 -5.87 0.92
N THR A 216 -20.61 -6.83 0.50
CA THR A 216 -22.03 -6.91 0.82
C THR A 216 -22.44 -8.35 1.07
N THR A 217 -23.39 -8.55 1.97
CA THR A 217 -24.01 -9.84 2.22
C THR A 217 -25.52 -9.72 2.10
N GLN A 218 -26.13 -10.67 1.42
CA GLN A 218 -27.57 -10.84 1.33
C GLN A 218 -27.95 -12.26 1.74
N SER A 219 -28.92 -12.41 2.64
CA SER A 219 -29.38 -13.71 3.09
C SER A 219 -30.90 -13.80 3.00
N TYR A 220 -31.38 -14.92 2.46
CA TYR A 220 -32.79 -15.23 2.23
C TYR A 220 -33.17 -16.44 3.06
N TYR A 221 -34.27 -16.32 3.80
CA TYR A 221 -34.78 -17.35 4.68
C TYR A 221 -36.23 -17.66 4.28
N LYS A 222 -36.51 -18.94 4.03
CA LYS A 222 -37.87 -19.46 3.92
C LYS A 222 -38.22 -20.09 5.25
N LEU A 223 -39.19 -19.50 5.94
CA LEU A 223 -39.57 -19.89 7.28
C LEU A 223 -41.02 -20.40 7.27
N SER A 224 -41.31 -21.42 8.06
CA SER A 224 -42.66 -21.86 8.37
C SER A 224 -42.92 -21.68 9.86
N ARG A 225 -44.18 -21.44 10.25
CA ARG A 225 -44.55 -21.39 11.67
C ARG A 225 -44.20 -22.70 12.38
N GLY A 226 -43.61 -22.61 13.58
CA GLY A 226 -43.30 -23.76 14.43
C GLY A 226 -44.54 -24.34 15.11
N THR A 227 -44.33 -25.39 15.89
CA THR A 227 -45.34 -25.97 16.79
C THR A 227 -45.64 -25.05 17.98
N ALA A 228 -44.66 -24.28 18.44
CA ALA A 228 -44.86 -23.22 19.42
C ALA A 228 -45.15 -21.87 18.75
N SER A 229 -45.99 -21.05 19.39
CA SER A 229 -46.43 -19.76 18.82
C SER A 229 -45.31 -18.73 18.65
N ASN A 230 -44.14 -18.95 19.28
CA ASN A 230 -42.98 -18.06 19.28
C ASN A 230 -41.75 -18.68 18.59
N THR A 231 -41.91 -19.77 17.85
CA THR A 231 -40.84 -20.43 17.08
C THR A 231 -41.14 -20.40 15.59
N VAL A 232 -40.07 -20.36 14.80
CA VAL A 232 -40.13 -20.63 13.36
C VAL A 232 -39.21 -21.76 13.01
N LYS A 233 -39.52 -22.44 11.92
CA LYS A 233 -38.70 -23.49 11.32
C LYS A 233 -38.13 -22.95 10.01
N ALA A 234 -36.81 -22.98 9.86
CA ALA A 234 -36.18 -22.66 8.58
C ALA A 234 -36.29 -23.84 7.61
N GLU A 235 -37.05 -23.69 6.53
CA GLU A 235 -37.09 -24.67 5.44
C GLU A 235 -35.85 -24.54 4.56
N SER A 236 -35.41 -23.31 4.31
CA SER A 236 -34.18 -23.02 3.60
C SER A 236 -33.51 -21.74 4.06
N ILE A 237 -32.18 -21.73 4.07
CA ILE A 237 -31.36 -20.55 4.31
C ILE A 237 -30.37 -20.43 3.14
N SER A 238 -30.38 -19.32 2.43
CA SER A 238 -29.42 -19.04 1.36
C SER A 238 -28.75 -17.71 1.63
N SER A 239 -27.43 -17.71 1.80
CA SER A 239 -26.62 -16.53 2.11
C SER A 239 -25.61 -16.32 1.00
N LEU A 240 -25.57 -15.12 0.45
CA LEU A 240 -24.73 -14.69 -0.66
C LEU A 240 -23.87 -13.50 -0.21
N GLY A 241 -22.58 -13.74 -0.07
CA GLY A 241 -21.55 -12.74 0.04
C GLY A 241 -21.02 -12.32 -1.33
N PHE A 242 -20.84 -11.02 -1.52
CA PHE A 242 -20.23 -10.46 -2.71
C PHE A 242 -19.21 -9.38 -2.32
N GLN A 243 -17.96 -9.61 -2.69
CA GLN A 243 -16.85 -8.69 -2.56
C GLN A 243 -16.39 -8.30 -3.96
N ALA A 244 -16.26 -7.00 -4.23
CA ALA A 244 -15.79 -6.48 -5.51
C ALA A 244 -14.70 -5.44 -5.27
N LEU A 245 -13.56 -5.66 -5.91
CA LEU A 245 -12.47 -4.70 -5.98
C LEU A 245 -12.54 -3.98 -7.33
N GLN A 246 -12.81 -2.68 -7.28
CA GLN A 246 -12.83 -1.82 -8.46
C GLN A 246 -11.57 -0.93 -8.47
N LEU A 247 -10.50 -1.38 -9.12
CA LEU A 247 -9.28 -0.57 -9.25
C LEU A 247 -9.40 0.54 -10.32
N TYR A 248 -10.40 0.47 -11.22
CA TYR A 248 -10.56 1.34 -12.39
C TYR A 248 -12.04 1.74 -12.63
N PRO A 249 -12.60 2.78 -11.97
CA PRO A 249 -13.95 3.26 -12.24
C PRO A 249 -14.00 4.10 -13.52
N PRO A 250 -15.16 4.23 -14.21
CA PRO A 250 -16.46 3.57 -13.99
C PRO A 250 -16.75 2.38 -14.92
N THR A 251 -15.91 2.12 -15.94
CA THR A 251 -16.22 1.09 -16.97
C THR A 251 -15.38 -0.19 -16.91
N GLY A 252 -14.34 -0.24 -16.07
CA GLY A 252 -13.57 -1.46 -15.89
C GLY A 252 -14.39 -2.55 -15.19
N THR A 253 -14.19 -3.81 -15.56
CA THR A 253 -14.80 -4.92 -14.82
C THR A 253 -14.11 -5.11 -13.46
N PRO A 254 -14.86 -5.18 -12.34
CA PRO A 254 -14.28 -5.46 -11.04
C PRO A 254 -13.75 -6.89 -10.98
N PHE A 255 -12.68 -7.08 -10.22
CA PHE A 255 -12.36 -8.40 -9.66
C PHE A 255 -13.40 -8.69 -8.58
N TYR A 256 -13.97 -9.89 -8.58
CA TYR A 256 -14.96 -10.26 -7.57
C TYR A 256 -14.61 -11.55 -6.85
N ASN A 257 -15.01 -11.60 -5.59
CA ASN A 257 -15.21 -12.83 -4.84
C ASN A 257 -16.70 -12.98 -4.51
N ARG A 258 -17.25 -14.16 -4.79
CA ARG A 258 -18.62 -14.54 -4.46
C ARG A 258 -18.60 -15.73 -3.53
N ALA A 259 -19.16 -15.57 -2.34
CA ALA A 259 -19.30 -16.63 -1.35
C ALA A 259 -20.79 -16.98 -1.21
N ASN A 260 -21.15 -18.26 -1.22
CA ASN A 260 -22.53 -18.70 -1.05
C ASN A 260 -22.60 -19.84 -0.04
N THR A 261 -23.54 -19.77 0.90
CA THR A 261 -23.95 -20.88 1.75
C THR A 261 -25.43 -21.15 1.56
N THR A 262 -25.80 -22.40 1.30
CA THR A 262 -27.19 -22.85 1.16
C THR A 262 -27.46 -24.04 2.08
N LEU A 263 -28.52 -23.92 2.87
CA LEU A 263 -29.07 -24.93 3.76
C LEU A 263 -30.48 -25.29 3.27
N LEU A 264 -30.75 -26.58 3.06
CA LEU A 264 -32.08 -27.08 2.69
C LEU A 264 -32.50 -28.16 3.67
N LEU A 265 -33.63 -27.99 4.35
CA LEU A 265 -34.09 -28.96 5.33
C LEU A 265 -34.45 -30.29 4.66
N LYS A 266 -33.87 -31.39 5.14
CA LYS A 266 -34.16 -32.76 4.69
C LYS A 266 -35.15 -33.47 5.61
N SER A 267 -34.91 -33.39 6.92
CA SER A 267 -35.73 -34.06 7.93
C SER A 267 -35.74 -33.28 9.24
N LEU A 268 -36.83 -33.48 9.99
CA LEU A 268 -37.06 -32.94 11.32
C LEU A 268 -37.69 -34.05 12.15
N GLY A 269 -37.18 -34.27 13.36
CA GLY A 269 -37.73 -35.25 14.29
C GLY A 269 -37.26 -35.06 15.72
N PRO A 270 -37.81 -35.83 16.68
CA PRO A 270 -37.44 -35.73 18.08
C PRO A 270 -35.98 -36.11 18.29
N LEU A 271 -35.32 -35.42 19.21
CA LEU A 271 -33.95 -35.70 19.63
C LEU A 271 -33.90 -37.04 20.37
N THR A 272 -33.42 -38.10 19.71
CA THR A 272 -33.31 -39.45 20.27
C THR A 272 -31.91 -39.79 20.75
N LYS A 273 -30.88 -39.37 20.02
CA LYS A 273 -29.47 -39.65 20.33
C LYS A 273 -28.62 -38.38 20.30
N PRO A 274 -28.22 -37.83 21.46
CA PRO A 274 -27.37 -36.65 21.51
C PRO A 274 -26.02 -36.87 20.82
N ILE A 275 -25.52 -35.85 20.12
CA ILE A 275 -24.16 -35.82 19.57
C ILE A 275 -23.17 -35.85 20.73
N ALA A 276 -22.29 -36.84 20.74
CA ALA A 276 -21.19 -36.90 21.71
C ALA A 276 -20.20 -35.76 21.45
N ALA A 277 -20.13 -34.81 22.37
CA ALA A 277 -19.28 -33.62 22.24
C ALA A 277 -18.56 -33.24 23.55
N PRO A 278 -17.81 -34.16 24.19
CA PRO A 278 -17.15 -33.89 25.47
C PRO A 278 -16.03 -32.83 25.39
N GLY A 279 -15.46 -32.60 24.21
CA GLY A 279 -14.32 -31.70 24.01
C GLY A 279 -14.63 -30.20 23.87
N LEU A 280 -15.91 -29.80 23.87
CA LEU A 280 -16.36 -28.42 23.58
C LEU A 280 -16.08 -27.42 24.71
N THR A 281 -14.80 -27.19 24.98
CA THR A 281 -14.28 -26.42 26.11
C THR A 281 -13.79 -25.03 25.73
N LYS A 282 -13.36 -24.83 24.47
CA LYS A 282 -12.84 -23.55 24.01
C LYS A 282 -14.00 -22.60 23.68
N HIS A 283 -14.14 -21.55 24.47
CA HIS A 283 -15.18 -20.52 24.33
C HIS A 283 -14.70 -19.33 23.51
N TYR A 284 -15.56 -18.85 22.62
CA TYR A 284 -15.39 -17.62 21.87
C TYR A 284 -16.59 -16.70 22.13
N ALA A 285 -16.30 -15.49 22.61
CA ALA A 285 -17.32 -14.47 22.89
C ALA A 285 -17.84 -13.76 21.63
N SER A 286 -17.21 -13.99 20.46
CA SER A 286 -17.54 -13.32 19.21
C SER A 286 -17.43 -14.26 18.01
N LEU A 287 -18.31 -14.04 17.03
CA LEU A 287 -18.35 -14.71 15.74
C LEU A 287 -17.36 -14.12 14.73
N ARG A 288 -16.68 -13.02 15.05
CA ARG A 288 -15.67 -12.41 14.18
C ARG A 288 -14.58 -13.39 13.77
N TYR A 289 -14.12 -13.25 12.53
CA TYR A 289 -13.00 -14.01 12.01
C TYR A 289 -11.76 -13.79 12.86
N ILE A 290 -11.01 -14.87 13.12
CA ILE A 290 -9.75 -14.82 13.86
C ILE A 290 -8.61 -15.16 12.90
N PHE A 291 -7.63 -14.27 12.82
CA PHE A 291 -6.34 -14.56 12.19
C PHE A 291 -5.45 -15.30 13.17
N ARG A 292 -4.75 -16.32 12.68
CA ARG A 292 -3.90 -17.22 13.46
C ARG A 292 -2.79 -16.50 14.21
N ASN A 293 -2.06 -15.67 13.48
CA ASN A 293 -0.90 -14.98 13.98
C ASN A 293 -1.28 -13.52 14.25
N PRO A 294 -1.46 -13.12 15.52
CA PRO A 294 -1.68 -11.72 15.83
C PRO A 294 -0.42 -10.92 15.50
N MET A 295 -0.59 -9.67 15.07
CA MET A 295 0.54 -8.78 14.89
C MET A 295 1.30 -8.62 16.23
N PRO A 296 2.64 -8.74 16.23
CA PRO A 296 3.43 -8.67 17.46
C PRO A 296 3.32 -7.29 18.12
N THR A 297 3.36 -7.22 19.44
CA THR A 297 3.52 -5.93 20.16
C THR A 297 4.87 -5.30 19.84
N PRO A 298 5.07 -3.97 20.02
CA PRO A 298 6.36 -3.32 19.75
C PRO A 298 7.56 -4.02 20.39
N ASP A 299 7.43 -4.49 21.63
CA ASP A 299 8.50 -5.19 22.35
C ASP A 299 8.69 -6.64 21.86
N GLY A 300 7.62 -7.27 21.37
CA GLY A 300 7.61 -8.64 20.84
C GLY A 300 8.13 -8.78 19.41
N ILE A 301 8.49 -7.68 18.73
CA ILE A 301 9.05 -7.72 17.37
C ILE A 301 10.42 -8.40 17.41
N ASP A 302 10.56 -9.53 16.73
CA ASP A 302 11.85 -10.13 16.41
C ASP A 302 12.22 -9.80 14.96
N LEU A 303 13.28 -9.01 14.77
CA LEU A 303 13.73 -8.58 13.44
C LEU A 303 14.36 -9.72 12.63
N THR A 304 14.69 -10.85 13.27
CA THR A 304 15.41 -11.96 12.64
C THR A 304 14.51 -13.10 12.17
N ARG A 305 13.29 -13.19 12.71
CA ARG A 305 12.32 -14.23 12.37
C ARG A 305 11.47 -13.86 11.16
N GLU A 306 10.95 -14.88 10.50
CA GLU A 306 9.97 -14.78 9.44
C GLU A 306 8.73 -13.97 9.84
N GLU A 307 8.19 -13.18 8.91
CA GLU A 307 7.02 -12.32 9.13
C GLU A 307 5.72 -13.03 8.70
N ASP A 308 5.32 -14.05 9.45
CA ASP A 308 4.19 -14.93 9.13
C ASP A 308 2.81 -14.39 9.56
N TYR A 309 2.75 -13.15 10.06
CA TYR A 309 1.53 -12.49 10.57
C TYR A 309 0.81 -11.61 9.54
N PHE A 310 1.35 -11.49 8.32
CA PHE A 310 0.71 -10.79 7.19
C PHE A 310 0.01 -11.72 6.20
N THR A 311 0.02 -13.02 6.47
CA THR A 311 -0.65 -14.05 5.68
C THR A 311 -1.52 -14.91 6.59
N PRO A 312 -2.72 -15.32 6.13
CA PRO A 312 -3.54 -16.26 6.88
C PRO A 312 -3.09 -17.72 6.72
N GLU A 313 -2.17 -17.99 5.79
CA GLU A 313 -1.70 -19.35 5.48
C GLU A 313 -0.79 -19.91 6.58
N GLU A 314 -0.76 -21.23 6.72
CA GLU A 314 0.19 -21.89 7.60
C GLU A 314 1.61 -21.76 7.02
N PRO A 315 2.58 -21.22 7.80
CA PRO A 315 3.93 -21.04 7.31
C PRO A 315 4.56 -22.39 6.99
N GLN A 316 5.16 -22.50 5.81
CA GLN A 316 5.99 -23.66 5.45
C GLN A 316 7.25 -23.66 6.33
N SER A 317 7.82 -24.84 6.56
CA SER A 317 9.07 -24.93 7.30
C SER A 317 10.21 -24.22 6.58
N GLN A 318 11.08 -23.56 7.34
CA GLN A 318 12.23 -22.83 6.81
C GLN A 318 13.15 -23.72 5.96
N LEU A 319 13.26 -25.02 6.29
CA LEU A 319 14.02 -25.99 5.51
C LEU A 319 13.45 -26.20 4.10
N VAL A 320 12.13 -26.29 3.97
CA VAL A 320 11.45 -26.47 2.67
C VAL A 320 11.50 -25.18 1.86
N LEU A 321 11.31 -24.02 2.49
CA LEU A 321 11.40 -22.73 1.79
C LEU A 321 12.83 -22.51 1.27
N ARG A 322 13.84 -22.80 2.09
CA ARG A 322 15.26 -22.70 1.73
C ARG A 322 15.63 -23.59 0.55
N SER A 323 15.14 -24.83 0.49
CA SER A 323 15.45 -25.75 -0.63
C SER A 323 14.84 -25.28 -1.96
N LYS A 324 13.76 -24.50 -1.93
CA LYS A 324 13.12 -23.91 -3.12
C LYS A 324 13.76 -22.60 -3.59
N ALA A 325 14.49 -21.89 -2.73
CA ALA A 325 15.00 -20.55 -3.02
C ALA A 325 15.97 -20.50 -4.21
N VAL A 326 17.00 -21.35 -4.22
CA VAL A 326 17.99 -21.39 -5.31
C VAL A 326 17.37 -21.85 -6.64
N PRO A 327 16.53 -22.92 -6.69
CA PRO A 327 15.78 -23.27 -7.88
C PRO A 327 14.92 -22.12 -8.43
N MET A 328 14.23 -21.37 -7.56
CA MET A 328 13.40 -20.25 -8.00
C MET A 328 14.25 -19.10 -8.57
N LEU A 329 15.37 -18.73 -7.93
CA LEU A 329 16.31 -17.75 -8.47
C LEU A 329 16.90 -18.20 -9.82
N THR A 330 17.16 -19.49 -9.98
CA THR A 330 17.65 -20.08 -11.24
C THR A 330 16.59 -20.02 -12.32
N LYS A 331 15.33 -20.31 -11.99
CA LYS A 331 14.19 -20.13 -12.90
C LYS A 331 14.05 -18.66 -13.31
N LEU A 332 14.11 -17.73 -12.36
CA LEU A 332 14.05 -16.30 -12.64
C LEU A 332 15.20 -15.86 -13.56
N LYS A 333 16.43 -16.34 -13.32
CA LYS A 333 17.59 -16.13 -14.21
C LYS A 333 17.30 -16.60 -15.64
N SER A 334 16.65 -17.75 -15.81
CA SER A 334 16.29 -18.28 -17.14
C SER A 334 15.17 -17.49 -17.83
N VAL A 335 14.15 -17.05 -17.08
CA VAL A 335 13.00 -16.26 -17.61
C VAL A 335 13.46 -14.89 -18.07
N ILE A 336 14.30 -14.24 -17.26
CA ILE A 336 14.95 -12.98 -17.63
C ILE A 336 15.78 -13.17 -18.91
N GLY A 337 16.37 -14.37 -19.09
CA GLY A 337 17.00 -14.81 -20.34
C GLY A 337 18.13 -13.91 -20.81
N TRP A 338 18.68 -14.17 -22.00
CA TRP A 338 19.69 -13.30 -22.64
C TRP A 338 19.13 -12.41 -23.75
N SER A 339 17.90 -12.70 -24.20
CA SER A 339 17.21 -11.99 -25.29
C SER A 339 16.49 -10.74 -24.76
N PRO A 340 16.12 -9.78 -25.65
CA PRO A 340 15.17 -8.73 -25.31
C PRO A 340 13.91 -9.34 -24.69
N LEU A 341 13.35 -8.70 -23.67
CA LEU A 341 12.14 -9.17 -23.00
C LEU A 341 11.03 -9.36 -24.03
N ASN A 342 10.54 -10.58 -24.16
CA ASN A 342 9.37 -10.92 -24.97
C ASN A 342 8.11 -10.86 -24.10
N GLU A 343 6.94 -10.90 -24.72
CA GLU A 343 5.65 -10.85 -24.01
C GLU A 343 5.51 -12.00 -22.99
N GLU A 344 6.06 -13.17 -23.28
CA GLU A 344 6.06 -14.32 -22.35
C GLU A 344 6.83 -14.03 -21.06
N ALA A 345 7.99 -13.39 -21.14
CA ALA A 345 8.78 -13.00 -19.97
C ALA A 345 8.06 -11.92 -19.12
N LEU A 346 7.21 -11.09 -19.74
CA LEU A 346 6.43 -10.07 -19.04
C LEU A 346 5.23 -10.63 -18.27
N ILE A 347 4.70 -11.79 -18.67
CA ILE A 347 3.56 -12.46 -18.00
C ILE A 347 3.99 -13.58 -17.04
N ASP A 348 5.28 -13.94 -17.00
CA ASP A 348 5.79 -15.00 -16.13
C ASP A 348 5.76 -14.61 -14.64
N SER A 349 5.29 -15.53 -13.79
CA SER A 349 5.09 -15.29 -12.35
C SER A 349 6.37 -15.35 -11.52
N SER A 350 7.50 -15.81 -12.06
CA SER A 350 8.70 -16.18 -11.29
C SER A 350 9.25 -15.03 -10.45
N THR A 351 9.11 -13.77 -10.91
CA THR A 351 9.50 -12.59 -10.12
C THR A 351 8.64 -12.47 -8.85
N SER A 352 7.32 -12.53 -9.01
CA SER A 352 6.36 -12.51 -7.89
C SER A 352 6.58 -13.70 -6.97
N ASP A 353 6.79 -14.89 -7.53
CA ASP A 353 7.02 -16.12 -6.78
C ASP A 353 8.34 -16.04 -5.98
N CYS A 354 9.40 -15.46 -6.55
CA CYS A 354 10.64 -15.16 -5.85
C CYS A 354 10.43 -14.22 -4.67
N ILE A 355 9.73 -13.09 -4.88
CA ILE A 355 9.46 -12.11 -3.83
C ILE A 355 8.65 -12.74 -2.70
N GLN A 356 7.59 -13.49 -3.03
CA GLN A 356 6.75 -14.19 -2.06
C GLN A 356 7.56 -15.21 -1.26
N LEU A 357 8.30 -16.09 -1.94
CA LEU A 357 9.14 -17.13 -1.32
C LEU A 357 10.18 -16.51 -0.38
N MET A 358 10.94 -15.51 -0.85
CA MET A 358 11.98 -14.88 -0.06
C MET A 358 11.42 -14.06 1.11
N SER A 359 10.21 -13.52 0.98
CA SER A 359 9.55 -12.84 2.10
C SER A 359 9.12 -13.76 3.24
N ALA A 360 9.04 -15.07 3.00
CA ALA A 360 8.76 -16.06 4.04
C ALA A 360 10.02 -16.60 4.74
N LEU A 361 11.23 -16.16 4.35
CA LEU A 361 12.48 -16.64 4.93
C LEU A 361 12.91 -15.85 6.16
N SER A 362 13.39 -16.55 7.17
CA SER A 362 14.10 -15.96 8.32
C SER A 362 15.49 -15.45 7.93
N LEU A 363 16.11 -14.63 8.78
CA LEU A 363 17.47 -14.13 8.55
C LEU A 363 18.48 -15.26 8.40
N GLU A 364 18.36 -16.31 9.21
CA GLU A 364 19.22 -17.50 9.13
C GLU A 364 19.10 -18.17 7.76
N SER A 365 17.87 -18.39 7.29
CA SER A 365 17.61 -18.97 5.98
C SER A 365 18.15 -18.09 4.85
N LEU A 366 17.95 -16.78 4.93
CA LEU A 366 18.48 -15.81 3.96
C LEU A 366 20.01 -15.88 3.87
N VAL A 367 20.71 -15.88 5.01
CA VAL A 367 22.18 -16.04 5.07
C VAL A 367 22.61 -17.36 4.46
N ALA A 368 21.85 -18.44 4.71
CA ALA A 368 22.19 -19.75 4.19
C ALA A 368 21.98 -19.86 2.67
N VAL A 369 20.95 -19.22 2.12
CA VAL A 369 20.76 -19.09 0.67
C VAL A 369 21.92 -18.30 0.05
N TRP A 370 22.31 -17.16 0.63
CA TRP A 370 23.45 -16.38 0.16
C TRP A 370 24.73 -17.22 0.05
N LYS A 371 25.09 -17.97 1.10
CA LYS A 371 26.28 -18.84 1.10
C LYS A 371 26.28 -19.87 -0.03
N SER A 372 25.10 -20.32 -0.48
CA SER A 372 24.98 -21.28 -1.57
C SER A 372 25.15 -20.66 -2.97
N ILE A 373 24.93 -19.35 -3.10
CA ILE A 373 24.96 -18.63 -4.39
C ILE A 373 26.10 -17.61 -4.50
N GLU A 374 26.89 -17.37 -3.43
CA GLU A 374 27.88 -16.29 -3.39
C GLU A 374 29.01 -16.41 -4.44
N LYS A 375 29.14 -17.58 -5.07
CA LYS A 375 30.06 -17.86 -6.18
C LYS A 375 29.46 -17.67 -7.59
N ASP A 376 28.14 -17.51 -7.72
CA ASP A 376 27.44 -17.24 -8.99
C ASP A 376 27.02 -15.76 -9.02
N ASP A 377 27.71 -14.96 -9.84
CA ASP A 377 27.51 -13.51 -9.88
C ASP A 377 26.10 -13.09 -10.32
N ASP A 378 25.44 -13.86 -11.20
CA ASP A 378 24.10 -13.55 -11.66
C ASP A 378 23.06 -13.84 -10.56
N LEU A 379 23.18 -15.00 -9.89
CA LEU A 379 22.28 -15.35 -8.79
C LEU A 379 22.47 -14.40 -7.61
N LYS A 380 23.72 -14.01 -7.32
CA LYS A 380 24.07 -12.99 -6.34
C LYS A 380 23.40 -11.65 -6.67
N ASN A 381 23.49 -11.21 -7.93
CA ASN A 381 22.83 -9.98 -8.39
C ASN A 381 21.31 -10.05 -8.20
N LEU A 382 20.66 -11.12 -8.67
CA LEU A 382 19.21 -11.30 -8.52
C LEU A 382 18.78 -11.35 -7.05
N TYR A 383 19.53 -12.03 -6.20
CA TYR A 383 19.25 -12.11 -4.77
C TYR A 383 19.26 -10.72 -4.12
N VAL A 384 20.29 -9.91 -4.40
CA VAL A 384 20.40 -8.54 -3.86
C VAL A 384 19.30 -7.61 -4.40
N GLU A 385 18.89 -7.78 -5.66
CA GLU A 385 17.83 -6.97 -6.28
C GLU A 385 16.44 -7.35 -5.74
N ILE A 386 16.18 -8.62 -5.41
CA ILE A 386 14.90 -9.09 -4.86
C ILE A 386 14.73 -8.73 -3.39
N LEU A 387 15.79 -8.81 -2.57
CA LEU A 387 15.66 -8.68 -1.11
C LEU A 387 14.93 -7.41 -0.64
N PRO A 388 15.24 -6.19 -1.11
CA PRO A 388 14.51 -4.98 -0.70
C PRO A 388 13.02 -5.08 -1.01
N LEU A 389 12.66 -5.70 -2.14
CA LEU A 389 11.27 -5.80 -2.62
C LEU A 389 10.43 -6.73 -1.74
N THR A 390 11.06 -7.62 -0.98
CA THR A 390 10.36 -8.44 0.01
C THR A 390 9.82 -7.61 1.17
N GLY A 391 10.41 -6.45 1.46
CA GLY A 391 9.92 -5.55 2.50
C GLY A 391 9.97 -6.08 3.93
N THR A 392 10.71 -7.17 4.21
CA THR A 392 10.75 -7.79 5.53
C THR A 392 11.91 -7.31 6.39
N ASN A 393 11.76 -7.35 7.71
CA ASN A 393 12.84 -7.05 8.65
C ASN A 393 14.07 -7.97 8.47
N PRO A 394 13.93 -9.30 8.29
CA PRO A 394 15.07 -10.17 7.95
C PRO A 394 15.83 -9.75 6.70
N ALA A 395 15.14 -9.34 5.63
CA ALA A 395 15.81 -8.86 4.42
C ALA A 395 16.58 -7.56 4.67
N ALA A 396 16.00 -6.63 5.43
CA ALA A 396 16.67 -5.40 5.86
C ALA A 396 17.96 -5.68 6.67
N LEU A 397 17.92 -6.65 7.59
CA LEU A 397 19.09 -7.09 8.35
C LEU A 397 20.14 -7.79 7.48
N MET A 398 19.71 -8.63 6.54
CA MET A 398 20.60 -9.31 5.60
C MET A 398 21.38 -8.29 4.76
N ILE A 399 20.69 -7.28 4.20
CA ILE A 399 21.34 -6.22 3.41
C ILE A 399 22.30 -5.40 4.26
N LYS A 400 21.90 -5.03 5.49
CA LYS A 400 22.81 -4.39 6.46
C LYS A 400 24.09 -5.22 6.65
N GLY A 401 23.96 -6.53 6.82
CA GLY A 401 25.08 -7.46 6.96
C GLY A 401 25.99 -7.51 5.73
N LEU A 402 25.41 -7.54 4.53
CA LEU A 402 26.16 -7.53 3.27
C LEU A 402 26.97 -6.23 3.09
N ILE A 403 26.40 -5.08 3.44
CA ILE A 403 27.06 -3.78 3.37
C ILE A 403 28.21 -3.70 4.36
N LEU A 404 27.96 -4.00 5.64
CA LEU A 404 28.99 -3.92 6.68
C LEU A 404 30.12 -4.94 6.45
N GLY A 405 29.79 -6.11 5.88
CA GLY A 405 30.75 -7.14 5.51
C GLY A 405 31.50 -6.91 4.19
N GLY A 406 31.20 -5.83 3.45
CA GLY A 406 31.84 -5.54 2.16
C GLY A 406 31.61 -6.63 1.10
N LYS A 407 30.44 -7.30 1.15
CA LYS A 407 30.10 -8.47 0.31
C LYS A 407 29.43 -8.09 -1.02
N ILE A 408 29.04 -6.83 -1.16
CA ILE A 408 28.45 -6.24 -2.35
C ILE A 408 29.22 -4.97 -2.72
N SER A 409 29.17 -4.58 -3.99
CA SER A 409 29.84 -3.37 -4.47
C SER A 409 29.21 -2.09 -3.91
N ASP A 410 29.95 -0.99 -3.87
CA ASP A 410 29.45 0.32 -3.42
C ASP A 410 28.17 0.76 -4.15
N ILE A 411 28.06 0.49 -5.46
CA ILE A 411 26.88 0.85 -6.26
C ILE A 411 25.67 -0.02 -5.90
N GLU A 412 25.88 -1.32 -5.68
CA GLU A 412 24.82 -2.22 -5.20
C GLU A 412 24.37 -1.83 -3.80
N ALA A 413 25.30 -1.52 -2.90
CA ALA A 413 25.01 -1.08 -1.55
C ALA A 413 24.17 0.21 -1.54
N GLN A 414 24.56 1.23 -2.33
CA GLN A 414 23.81 2.49 -2.47
C GLN A 414 22.37 2.27 -2.93
N ARG A 415 22.16 1.44 -3.95
CA ARG A 415 20.82 1.17 -4.48
C ARG A 415 19.97 0.38 -3.49
N THR A 416 20.53 -0.70 -2.97
CA THR A 416 19.80 -1.64 -2.10
C THR A 416 19.39 -0.96 -0.80
N VAL A 417 20.28 -0.15 -0.19
CA VAL A 417 19.94 0.58 1.04
C VAL A 417 18.85 1.63 0.82
N ALA A 418 18.84 2.31 -0.34
CA ALA A 418 17.82 3.30 -0.66
C ALA A 418 16.42 2.69 -0.85
N LEU A 419 16.33 1.45 -1.32
CA LEU A 419 15.06 0.76 -1.60
C LEU A 419 14.41 0.13 -0.36
N ILE A 420 15.16 -0.23 0.68
CA ILE A 420 14.59 -0.93 1.84
C ILE A 420 13.47 -0.14 2.54
N PRO A 421 13.67 1.15 2.93
CA PRO A 421 12.61 1.88 3.62
C PRO A 421 11.34 2.05 2.77
N TYR A 422 11.50 2.03 1.45
CA TYR A 422 10.41 2.21 0.48
C TYR A 422 9.44 1.03 0.45
N TYR A 423 9.95 -0.21 0.60
CA TYR A 423 9.12 -1.43 0.53
C TYR A 423 8.83 -2.05 1.89
N LEU A 424 9.30 -1.45 2.98
CA LEU A 424 9.20 -2.05 4.31
C LEU A 424 7.73 -2.24 4.73
N ARG A 425 7.36 -3.49 5.04
CA ARG A 425 5.99 -3.88 5.43
C ARG A 425 5.69 -3.54 6.90
N MET A 426 6.69 -3.68 7.77
CA MET A 426 6.58 -3.40 9.20
C MET A 426 7.75 -2.53 9.71
N PRO A 427 7.69 -1.20 9.51
CA PRO A 427 8.63 -0.29 10.14
C PRO A 427 8.48 -0.28 11.67
N SER A 428 9.60 -0.21 12.40
CA SER A 428 9.63 -0.22 13.87
C SER A 428 10.80 0.56 14.46
N GLU A 429 10.64 1.08 15.69
CA GLU A 429 11.73 1.71 16.44
C GLU A 429 12.91 0.76 16.66
N LYS A 430 12.63 -0.55 16.82
CA LYS A 430 13.66 -1.58 16.98
C LYS A 430 14.55 -1.68 15.73
N LEU A 431 13.96 -1.59 14.54
CA LEU A 431 14.72 -1.55 13.29
C LEU A 431 15.53 -0.25 13.15
N LEU A 432 14.95 0.90 13.53
CA LEU A 432 15.67 2.18 13.54
C LEU A 432 16.95 2.12 14.37
N VAL A 433 16.84 1.67 15.61
CA VAL A 433 17.97 1.53 16.52
C VAL A 433 18.99 0.53 15.96
N ASN A 434 18.52 -0.59 15.39
CA ASN A 434 19.41 -1.56 14.75
C ASN A 434 20.21 -0.92 13.59
N TRP A 435 19.59 -0.06 12.79
CA TRP A 435 20.22 0.55 11.62
C TRP A 435 21.20 1.68 11.94
N GLU A 436 21.25 2.18 13.17
CA GLU A 436 22.24 3.18 13.60
C GLU A 436 23.69 2.73 13.35
N ASP A 437 23.95 1.42 13.32
CA ASP A 437 25.27 0.87 13.02
C ASP A 437 25.77 1.24 11.60
N LEU A 438 24.88 1.42 10.63
CA LEU A 438 25.28 1.81 9.27
C LEU A 438 25.78 3.26 9.21
N LEU A 439 25.41 4.10 10.17
CA LEU A 439 25.87 5.49 10.28
C LEU A 439 27.26 5.61 10.92
N LYS A 440 27.74 4.54 11.57
CA LYS A 440 29.07 4.51 12.20
C LYS A 440 30.16 4.33 11.15
N SER A 441 31.37 4.76 11.48
CA SER A 441 32.55 4.53 10.62
C SER A 441 32.82 3.02 10.47
N SER A 442 32.97 2.56 9.23
CA SER A 442 33.28 1.17 8.90
C SER A 442 34.30 1.11 7.75
N SER A 443 35.19 0.12 7.77
CA SER A 443 36.17 -0.11 6.70
C SER A 443 35.52 -0.49 5.36
N SER A 444 34.30 -1.02 5.40
CA SER A 444 33.51 -1.36 4.21
C SER A 444 32.77 -0.15 3.62
N ILE A 445 32.62 0.94 4.37
CA ILE A 445 31.90 2.17 3.94
C ILE A 445 32.93 3.27 3.63
N LYS A 446 33.58 3.14 2.48
CA LYS A 446 34.74 3.96 2.09
C LYS A 446 34.36 5.26 1.39
N THR A 447 33.35 5.21 0.51
CA THR A 447 32.98 6.31 -0.37
C THR A 447 32.02 7.29 0.29
N LYS A 448 32.07 8.56 -0.13
CA LYS A 448 31.14 9.60 0.36
C LYS A 448 29.73 9.34 -0.16
N GLU A 449 29.63 8.76 -1.35
CA GLU A 449 28.40 8.43 -2.05
C GLU A 449 27.63 7.35 -1.28
N LEU A 450 28.31 6.29 -0.82
CA LEU A 450 27.67 5.27 0.01
C LEU A 450 27.23 5.82 1.37
N ARG A 451 28.05 6.63 2.04
CA ARG A 451 27.65 7.29 3.30
C ARG A 451 26.42 8.18 3.10
N GLY A 452 26.39 8.93 2.01
CA GLY A 452 25.25 9.75 1.59
C GLY A 452 23.99 8.90 1.43
N ALA A 453 24.05 7.85 0.61
CA ALA A 453 22.91 6.95 0.39
C ALA A 453 22.39 6.33 1.70
N ILE A 454 23.28 5.90 2.59
CA ILE A 454 22.90 5.38 3.92
C ILE A 454 22.20 6.46 4.75
N THR A 455 22.71 7.68 4.78
CA THR A 455 22.14 8.79 5.56
C THR A 455 20.75 9.20 5.02
N LEU A 456 20.60 9.24 3.69
CA LEU A 456 19.33 9.49 3.01
C LEU A 456 18.30 8.39 3.33
N ALA A 457 18.71 7.12 3.24
CA ALA A 457 17.88 5.96 3.55
C ALA A 457 17.50 5.91 5.03
N PHE A 458 18.40 6.28 5.94
CA PHE A 458 18.10 6.35 7.37
C PHE A 458 17.06 7.45 7.68
N GLY A 459 17.19 8.63 7.05
CA GLY A 459 16.16 9.67 7.09
C GLY A 459 14.80 9.17 6.60
N HIS A 460 14.78 8.44 5.48
CA HIS A 460 13.56 7.83 4.95
C HIS A 460 12.97 6.80 5.93
N LEU A 461 13.80 5.94 6.53
CA LEU A 461 13.38 4.96 7.53
C LEU A 461 12.72 5.61 8.74
N ILE A 462 13.26 6.74 9.23
CA ILE A 462 12.62 7.53 10.29
C ILE A 462 11.24 8.02 9.84
N GLY A 463 11.15 8.53 8.61
CA GLY A 463 9.90 9.02 8.04
C GLY A 463 8.79 7.97 7.99
N VAL A 464 9.07 6.79 7.44
CA VAL A 464 8.08 5.70 7.37
C VAL A 464 7.75 5.11 8.74
N THR A 465 8.70 5.12 9.68
CA THR A 465 8.48 4.57 11.03
C THR A 465 7.70 5.50 11.94
N CYS A 466 8.07 6.78 12.00
CA CYS A 466 7.50 7.71 12.97
C CYS A 466 6.37 8.58 12.44
N THR A 467 6.33 8.82 11.13
CA THR A 467 5.29 9.66 10.51
C THR A 467 4.33 8.84 9.65
N GLY A 468 4.85 7.83 8.92
CA GLY A 468 4.06 6.98 8.03
C GLY A 468 3.27 5.86 8.72
N ASN A 469 3.71 5.39 9.89
CA ASN A 469 3.06 4.29 10.59
C ASN A 469 1.89 4.77 11.47
N THR A 470 0.67 4.65 10.95
CA THR A 470 -0.57 5.02 11.66
C THR A 470 -1.00 4.00 12.72
N GLN A 471 -0.47 2.78 12.69
CA GLN A 471 -0.80 1.73 13.66
C GLN A 471 0.13 1.74 14.88
N ARG A 472 1.37 2.23 14.72
CA ARG A 472 2.39 2.27 15.78
C ARG A 472 3.14 3.59 15.74
N HIS A 473 2.65 4.56 16.48
CA HIS A 473 3.32 5.84 16.64
C HIS A 473 4.64 5.68 17.41
N CYS A 474 5.68 6.40 16.96
CA CYS A 474 6.93 6.49 17.72
C CYS A 474 6.71 7.20 19.06
N LYS A 475 7.55 6.86 20.03
CA LYS A 475 7.62 7.56 21.32
C LYS A 475 8.12 9.00 21.11
N ALA A 476 7.65 9.92 21.94
CA ALA A 476 8.08 11.32 21.90
C ALA A 476 9.61 11.46 22.03
N ASP A 477 10.23 10.65 22.89
CA ASP A 477 11.69 10.62 23.06
C ASP A 477 12.43 10.21 21.79
N THR A 478 11.90 9.23 21.04
CA THR A 478 12.44 8.81 19.75
C THR A 478 12.38 9.94 18.73
N ILE A 479 11.23 10.62 18.64
CA ILE A 479 11.04 11.77 17.75
C ILE A 479 12.04 12.89 18.11
N ASN A 480 12.14 13.23 19.39
CA ASN A 480 13.05 14.28 19.87
C ASN A 480 14.53 13.93 19.64
N LYS A 481 14.91 12.66 19.88
CA LYS A 481 16.27 12.15 19.64
C LYS A 481 16.65 12.36 18.18
N TYR A 482 15.86 11.84 17.24
CA TYR A 482 16.21 11.92 15.83
C TYR A 482 16.07 13.32 15.24
N ALA A 483 15.09 14.11 15.68
CA ALA A 483 14.97 15.51 15.27
C ALA A 483 16.22 16.32 15.66
N ARG A 484 16.77 16.09 16.85
CA ARG A 484 18.03 16.71 17.28
C ARG A 484 19.20 16.21 16.45
N ILE A 485 19.38 14.90 16.30
CA ILE A 485 20.49 14.30 15.54
C ILE A 485 20.53 14.83 14.10
N LEU A 486 19.39 14.85 13.40
CA LEU A 486 19.31 15.30 12.01
C LEU A 486 19.64 16.79 11.87
N TYR A 487 19.12 17.63 12.78
CA TYR A 487 19.39 19.06 12.77
C TYR A 487 20.86 19.38 13.12
N ASP A 488 21.41 18.70 14.13
CA ASP A 488 22.81 18.88 14.52
C ASP A 488 23.74 18.42 13.40
N ALA A 489 23.44 17.33 12.70
CA ALA A 489 24.18 16.88 11.52
C ALA A 489 24.15 17.90 10.36
N PHE A 490 23.02 18.59 10.16
CA PHE A 490 22.93 19.70 9.20
C PHE A 490 23.80 20.89 9.62
N LYS A 491 23.76 21.28 10.89
CA LYS A 491 24.52 22.42 11.42
C LYS A 491 26.04 22.17 11.45
N SER A 492 26.45 20.94 11.75
CA SER A 492 27.86 20.55 11.88
C SER A 492 28.54 20.21 10.56
N ALA A 493 27.79 20.06 9.47
CA ALA A 493 28.33 19.80 8.15
C ALA A 493 29.23 20.95 7.68
N LYS A 494 30.40 20.62 7.10
CA LYS A 494 31.42 21.61 6.70
C LYS A 494 31.43 21.86 5.21
N THR A 495 31.15 20.82 4.43
CA THR A 495 31.12 20.91 2.97
C THR A 495 29.70 21.06 2.45
N HIS A 496 29.55 21.61 1.24
CA HIS A 496 28.24 21.74 0.60
C HIS A 496 27.55 20.37 0.42
N GLN A 497 28.32 19.34 0.02
CA GLN A 497 27.83 17.98 -0.14
C GLN A 497 27.31 17.39 1.18
N GLU A 498 28.03 17.57 2.29
CA GLU A 498 27.58 17.11 3.62
C GLU A 498 26.32 17.86 4.07
N MET A 499 26.25 19.18 3.86
CA MET A 499 25.07 19.96 4.20
C MET A 499 23.85 19.50 3.41
N MET A 500 24.01 19.22 2.11
CA MET A 500 22.95 18.69 1.25
C MET A 500 22.49 17.30 1.70
N VAL A 501 23.40 16.37 1.98
CA VAL A 501 23.06 15.03 2.47
C VAL A 501 22.27 15.11 3.79
N SER A 502 22.74 15.92 4.74
CA SER A 502 22.06 16.11 6.04
C SER A 502 20.69 16.77 5.89
N LEU A 503 20.57 17.78 5.01
CA LEU A 503 19.30 18.45 4.72
C LEU A 503 18.28 17.50 4.10
N ILE A 504 18.71 16.67 3.14
CA ILE A 504 17.85 15.68 2.50
C ILE A 504 17.40 14.63 3.51
N ALA A 505 18.31 14.11 4.36
CA ALA A 505 17.94 13.15 5.40
C ALA A 505 16.94 13.75 6.41
N LEU A 506 17.12 15.02 6.79
CA LEU A 506 16.18 15.76 7.63
C LEU A 506 14.81 15.86 6.95
N ARG A 507 14.76 16.23 5.66
CA ARG A 507 13.52 16.32 4.88
C ARG A 507 12.83 14.95 4.75
N ASN A 508 13.58 13.89 4.45
CA ASN A 508 13.07 12.51 4.35
C ASN A 508 12.50 12.00 5.68
N SER A 509 13.00 12.48 6.82
CA SER A 509 12.46 12.09 8.14
C SER A 509 11.01 12.53 8.37
N LYS A 510 10.54 13.54 7.61
CA LYS A 510 9.22 14.18 7.75
C LYS A 510 8.92 14.66 9.19
N LEU A 511 9.94 14.77 10.08
CA LEU A 511 9.76 15.19 11.46
C LEU A 511 9.54 16.71 11.53
N VAL A 512 8.30 17.13 11.80
CA VAL A 512 7.95 18.55 11.96
C VAL A 512 8.89 19.29 12.92
N PRO A 513 9.26 18.75 14.11
CA PRO A 513 10.18 19.45 15.02
C PRO A 513 11.58 19.71 14.44
N ALA A 514 12.05 18.88 13.51
CA ALA A 514 13.33 19.09 12.83
C ALA A 514 13.20 20.13 11.70
N ILE A 515 12.13 20.03 10.92
CA ILE A 515 11.85 20.92 9.78
C ILE A 515 11.59 22.35 10.25
N GLU A 516 10.89 22.54 11.37
CA GLU A 516 10.66 23.87 11.93
C GLU A 516 11.95 24.62 12.27
N ARG A 517 13.02 23.89 12.65
CA ARG A 517 14.33 24.49 12.93
C ARG A 517 15.04 24.98 11.67
N LEU A 518 14.58 24.60 10.47
CA LEU A 518 15.12 25.10 9.21
C LEU A 518 14.58 26.49 8.82
N VAL A 519 13.48 26.95 9.42
CA VAL A 519 12.84 28.23 9.05
C VAL A 519 13.80 29.43 9.10
N PRO A 520 14.67 29.62 10.12
CA PRO A 520 15.63 30.72 10.13
C PRO A 520 16.62 30.70 8.96
N HIS A 521 16.93 29.50 8.42
CA HIS A 521 17.86 29.31 7.31
C HIS A 521 17.28 29.65 5.94
N THR A 522 15.99 30.01 5.87
CA THR A 522 15.35 30.55 4.65
C THR A 522 15.73 32.01 4.40
N LYS A 523 16.27 32.72 5.40
CA LYS A 523 16.67 34.13 5.32
C LYS A 523 18.04 34.30 4.66
N SER A 524 18.27 35.46 4.05
CA SER A 524 19.54 35.79 3.41
C SER A 524 20.71 35.78 4.40
N GLY A 525 21.88 35.34 3.94
CA GLY A 525 23.12 35.27 4.74
C GLY A 525 23.22 34.11 5.73
N SER A 526 22.16 33.33 5.97
CA SER A 526 22.19 32.21 6.93
C SER A 526 22.88 30.95 6.40
N VAL A 527 22.72 30.67 5.10
CA VAL A 527 23.35 29.55 4.38
C VAL A 527 23.83 30.04 3.02
N SER A 528 24.63 29.24 2.32
CA SER A 528 25.11 29.60 0.98
C SER A 528 23.95 29.79 0.00
N ARG A 529 24.14 30.65 -1.01
CA ARG A 529 23.13 30.93 -2.05
C ARG A 529 22.67 29.64 -2.76
N ALA A 530 23.59 28.70 -3.00
CA ALA A 530 23.29 27.41 -3.62
C ALA A 530 22.46 26.47 -2.72
N LEU A 531 22.64 26.52 -1.39
CA LEU A 531 21.92 25.65 -0.45
C LEU A 531 20.51 26.18 -0.12
N ARG A 532 20.31 27.50 -0.16
CA ARG A 532 19.08 28.17 0.29
C ARG A 532 17.80 27.70 -0.44
N PRO A 533 17.79 27.48 -1.78
CA PRO A 533 16.63 26.89 -2.46
C PRO A 533 16.20 25.53 -1.89
N HIS A 534 17.16 24.67 -1.55
CA HIS A 534 16.88 23.35 -0.96
C HIS A 534 16.28 23.45 0.44
N VAL A 535 16.73 24.43 1.24
CA VAL A 535 16.13 24.71 2.55
C VAL A 535 14.68 25.15 2.38
N ILE A 536 14.40 26.04 1.41
CA ILE A 536 13.04 26.49 1.09
C ILE A 536 12.15 25.31 0.66
N PHE A 537 12.65 24.40 -0.19
CA PHE A 537 11.89 23.19 -0.55
C PHE A 537 11.63 22.26 0.65
N SER A 538 12.48 22.28 1.66
CA SER A 538 12.37 21.39 2.83
C SER A 538 11.28 21.82 3.82
N ILE A 539 10.94 23.11 3.88
CA ILE A 539 9.88 23.62 4.77
C ILE A 539 8.45 23.39 4.22
N GLN A 540 8.30 22.80 3.03
CA GLN A 540 6.99 22.51 2.42
C GLN A 540 6.04 21.77 3.37
N LEU A 541 6.54 20.84 4.19
CA LEU A 541 5.72 20.05 5.11
C LEU A 541 5.05 20.89 6.20
N LEU A 542 5.61 22.06 6.53
CA LEU A 542 4.98 23.00 7.47
C LEU A 542 3.66 23.55 6.94
N ALA A 543 3.44 23.56 5.62
CA ALA A 543 2.18 24.05 5.06
C ALA A 543 0.95 23.26 5.53
N VAL A 544 1.14 22.00 5.93
CA VAL A 544 0.06 21.13 6.46
C VAL A 544 -0.03 21.23 7.98
N SER A 545 1.10 21.25 8.70
CA SER A 545 1.11 21.25 10.17
C SER A 545 0.96 22.65 10.78
N ASN A 546 1.48 23.69 10.13
CA ASN A 546 1.47 25.08 10.58
C ASN A 546 1.57 26.05 9.39
N ARG A 547 0.44 26.28 8.71
CA ARG A 547 0.39 27.08 7.47
C ARG A 547 0.84 28.53 7.68
N GLU A 548 0.56 29.13 8.83
CA GLU A 548 0.98 30.50 9.15
C GLU A 548 2.51 30.62 9.25
N LYS A 549 3.16 29.69 9.96
CA LYS A 549 4.62 29.64 10.06
C LYS A 549 5.27 29.36 8.70
N PHE A 550 4.64 28.55 7.86
CA PHE A 550 5.08 28.34 6.48
C PHE A 550 5.00 29.64 5.66
N LEU A 551 3.84 30.29 5.63
CA LEU A 551 3.62 31.52 4.85
C LEU A 551 4.51 32.68 5.31
N SER A 552 4.67 32.87 6.62
CA SER A 552 5.56 33.90 7.18
C SER A 552 7.04 33.69 6.82
N ALA A 553 7.45 32.47 6.46
CA ALA A 553 8.79 32.18 5.96
C ALA A 553 8.93 32.44 4.44
N ILE A 554 7.91 32.08 3.65
CA ILE A 554 8.00 32.11 2.18
C ILE A 554 7.52 33.42 1.54
N MET A 555 6.44 34.02 2.01
CA MET A 555 5.83 35.19 1.37
C MET A 555 6.77 36.40 1.32
N PRO A 556 7.55 36.73 2.38
CA PRO A 556 8.53 37.81 2.30
C PRO A 556 9.60 37.59 1.23
N ILE A 557 9.94 36.33 0.92
CA ILE A 557 10.90 36.00 -0.14
C ILE A 557 10.28 36.26 -1.51
N ILE A 558 9.01 35.90 -1.71
CA ILE A 558 8.30 36.09 -2.97
C ILE A 558 8.17 37.59 -3.29
N HIS A 559 7.83 38.42 -2.30
CA HIS A 559 7.67 39.87 -2.45
C HIS A 559 8.98 40.64 -2.65
N ASN A 560 10.11 40.08 -2.21
CA ASN A 560 11.37 40.80 -2.26
C ASN A 560 11.97 40.83 -3.67
N THR A 561 11.78 41.93 -4.40
CA THR A 561 12.30 42.13 -5.76
C THR A 561 13.83 42.22 -5.84
N THR A 562 14.53 42.43 -4.72
CA THR A 562 16.01 42.43 -4.68
C THR A 562 16.61 41.03 -4.45
N GLU A 563 15.78 40.02 -4.19
CA GLU A 563 16.22 38.65 -4.01
C GLU A 563 16.47 37.96 -5.36
N THR A 564 17.33 36.94 -5.38
CA THR A 564 17.62 36.28 -6.65
C THR A 564 16.45 35.53 -7.25
N THR A 565 16.45 35.47 -8.57
CA THR A 565 15.54 34.67 -9.39
C THR A 565 15.43 33.23 -8.88
N GLU A 566 16.55 32.55 -8.64
CA GLU A 566 16.58 31.15 -8.16
C GLU A 566 15.83 30.98 -6.83
N ILE A 567 16.04 31.91 -5.89
CA ILE A 567 15.46 31.84 -4.54
C ILE A 567 13.97 32.21 -4.56
N ARG A 568 13.58 33.25 -5.32
CA ARG A 568 12.16 33.63 -5.49
C ARG A 568 11.36 32.53 -6.18
N VAL A 569 11.90 31.95 -7.26
CA VAL A 569 11.29 30.81 -7.96
C VAL A 569 11.18 29.58 -7.05
N ALA A 570 12.18 29.32 -6.20
CA ALA A 570 12.09 28.23 -5.22
C ALA A 570 10.96 28.44 -4.20
N ALA A 571 10.75 29.67 -3.72
CA ALA A 571 9.64 30.01 -2.81
C ALA A 571 8.27 29.85 -3.49
N ILE A 572 8.12 30.37 -4.72
CA ILE A 572 6.88 30.23 -5.52
C ILE A 572 6.58 28.76 -5.81
N SER A 573 7.58 27.98 -6.24
CA SER A 573 7.44 26.55 -6.49
C SER A 573 7.02 25.79 -5.22
N THR A 574 7.59 26.12 -4.07
CA THR A 574 7.20 25.54 -2.78
C THR A 574 5.75 25.89 -2.41
N LEU A 575 5.31 27.13 -2.63
CA LEU A 575 3.92 27.56 -2.43
C LEU A 575 2.95 26.74 -3.30
N PHE A 576 3.25 26.56 -4.59
CA PHE A 576 2.44 25.74 -5.49
C PHE A 576 2.39 24.25 -5.09
N ARG A 577 3.51 23.70 -4.59
CA ARG A 577 3.53 22.35 -4.01
C ARG A 577 2.72 22.23 -2.72
N ALA A 578 2.59 23.33 -1.97
CA ALA A 578 1.77 23.45 -0.77
C ALA A 578 0.27 23.75 -1.03
N LYS A 579 -0.16 23.71 -2.30
CA LYS A 579 -1.53 23.99 -2.78
C LYS A 579 -2.04 25.36 -2.29
N PRO A 580 -1.79 26.44 -3.05
CA PRO A 580 -2.20 27.76 -2.62
C PRO A 580 -3.73 27.90 -2.59
N ASN A 581 -4.23 28.68 -1.65
CA ASN A 581 -5.65 29.06 -1.59
C ASN A 581 -5.91 30.32 -2.43
N LEU A 582 -7.19 30.70 -2.54
CA LEU A 582 -7.60 31.85 -3.36
C LEU A 582 -6.91 33.17 -2.95
N ILE A 583 -6.71 33.42 -1.65
CA ILE A 583 -6.07 34.66 -1.14
C ILE A 583 -4.61 34.70 -1.58
N GLU A 584 -3.88 33.60 -1.39
CA GLU A 584 -2.47 33.50 -1.80
C GLU A 584 -2.31 33.61 -3.32
N LEU A 585 -3.27 33.07 -4.10
CA LEU A 585 -3.30 33.24 -5.55
C LEU A 585 -3.58 34.69 -5.96
N GLN A 586 -4.51 35.39 -5.29
CA GLN A 586 -4.77 36.81 -5.53
C GLN A 586 -3.54 37.67 -5.24
N GLU A 587 -2.80 37.35 -4.17
CA GLU A 587 -1.56 38.03 -3.83
C GLU A 587 -0.49 37.84 -4.91
N LEU A 588 -0.35 36.63 -5.45
CA LEU A 588 0.52 36.37 -6.61
C LEU A 588 0.10 37.18 -7.85
N VAL A 589 -1.20 37.39 -8.08
CA VAL A 589 -1.67 38.26 -9.19
C VAL A 589 -1.21 39.71 -8.97
N GLY A 590 -1.28 40.23 -7.75
CA GLY A 590 -0.76 41.56 -7.44
C GLY A 590 0.75 41.65 -7.71
N ILE A 591 1.52 40.62 -7.35
CA ILE A 591 2.96 40.57 -7.64
C ILE A 591 3.22 40.56 -9.15
N ILE A 592 2.42 39.85 -9.96
CA ILE A 592 2.57 39.82 -11.42
C ILE A 592 2.43 41.21 -12.03
N GLU A 593 1.52 42.04 -11.52
CA GLU A 593 1.25 43.38 -12.05
C GLU A 593 2.47 44.32 -11.88
N ASP A 594 3.27 44.13 -10.82
CA ASP A 594 4.45 44.95 -10.50
C ASP A 594 5.80 44.26 -10.79
N GLU A 595 5.80 43.03 -11.31
CA GLU A 595 7.02 42.23 -11.48
C GLU A 595 7.90 42.72 -12.62
N THR A 596 9.13 43.14 -12.28
CA THR A 596 10.12 43.59 -13.26
C THR A 596 11.05 42.48 -13.72
N ASN A 597 11.24 41.43 -12.92
CA ASN A 597 12.06 40.29 -13.28
C ASN A 597 11.30 39.34 -14.22
N LYS A 598 11.66 39.37 -15.50
CA LYS A 598 11.04 38.56 -16.57
C LYS A 598 11.08 37.05 -16.29
N GLU A 599 12.10 36.56 -15.62
CA GLU A 599 12.25 35.14 -15.27
C GLU A 599 11.19 34.73 -14.24
N VAL A 600 11.05 35.51 -13.17
CA VAL A 600 10.05 35.28 -12.12
C VAL A 600 8.64 35.43 -12.69
N LEU A 601 8.39 36.50 -13.45
CA LEU A 601 7.12 36.75 -14.12
C LEU A 601 6.70 35.56 -15.02
N ASN A 602 7.61 35.11 -15.90
CA ASN A 602 7.33 34.01 -16.80
C ASN A 602 7.08 32.69 -16.06
N PHE A 603 7.80 32.46 -14.95
CA PHE A 603 7.60 31.27 -14.12
C PHE A 603 6.20 31.23 -13.49
N ILE A 604 5.74 32.37 -12.94
CA ILE A 604 4.39 32.47 -12.36
C ILE A 604 3.33 32.29 -13.45
N LEU A 605 3.44 33.01 -14.57
CA LEU A 605 2.47 32.94 -15.68
C LEU A 605 2.37 31.54 -16.29
N THR A 606 3.50 30.86 -16.53
CA THR A 606 3.50 29.49 -17.06
C THR A 606 2.94 28.49 -16.05
N THR A 607 3.19 28.69 -14.75
CA THR A 607 2.56 27.89 -13.69
C THR A 607 1.04 28.06 -13.69
N PHE A 608 0.56 29.30 -13.71
CA PHE A 608 -0.87 29.62 -13.76
C PHE A 608 -1.54 28.95 -14.97
N ARG A 609 -0.98 29.16 -16.17
CA ARG A 609 -1.49 28.57 -17.42
C ARG A 609 -1.53 27.04 -17.37
N SER A 610 -0.48 26.42 -16.86
CA SER A 610 -0.39 24.95 -16.75
C SER A 610 -1.39 24.36 -15.77
N TYR A 611 -1.63 25.03 -14.63
CA TYR A 611 -2.58 24.57 -13.63
C TYR A 611 -4.03 24.84 -14.04
N THR A 612 -4.27 25.95 -14.75
CA THR A 612 -5.58 26.28 -15.33
C THR A 612 -5.99 25.21 -16.34
N GLY A 613 -5.11 24.88 -17.30
CA GLY A 613 -5.38 23.87 -18.34
C GLY A 613 -5.20 22.41 -17.93
N SER A 614 -4.98 22.13 -16.63
CA SER A 614 -4.69 20.78 -16.13
C SER A 614 -5.95 19.92 -16.11
N LYS A 615 -5.84 18.70 -16.66
CA LYS A 615 -6.86 17.65 -16.57
C LYS A 615 -6.75 16.84 -15.28
N ASN A 616 -5.78 17.15 -14.43
CA ASN A 616 -5.59 16.48 -13.16
C ASN A 616 -6.69 16.85 -12.17
N SER A 617 -7.52 15.87 -11.78
CA SER A 617 -8.62 16.12 -10.85
C SER A 617 -8.17 16.61 -9.48
N CYS A 618 -6.93 16.34 -9.05
CA CYS A 618 -6.36 16.86 -7.80
C CYS A 618 -6.12 18.37 -7.82
N LEU A 619 -6.07 18.97 -9.01
CA LEU A 619 -5.92 20.41 -9.20
C LEU A 619 -7.25 21.10 -9.53
N LYS A 620 -8.39 20.39 -9.60
CA LYS A 620 -9.71 20.96 -9.95
C LYS A 620 -10.04 22.24 -9.19
N ARG A 621 -9.83 22.25 -7.87
CA ARG A 621 -10.10 23.43 -7.03
C ARG A 621 -9.20 24.61 -7.41
N SER A 622 -7.89 24.39 -7.48
CA SER A 622 -6.92 25.43 -7.85
C SER A 622 -7.07 25.88 -9.30
N SER A 623 -7.45 24.98 -10.20
CA SER A 623 -7.75 25.28 -11.61
C SER A 623 -8.96 26.22 -11.71
N ALA A 624 -10.06 25.93 -11.01
CA ALA A 624 -11.23 26.80 -10.97
C ALA A 624 -10.92 28.20 -10.41
N ASP A 625 -10.15 28.28 -9.32
CA ASP A 625 -9.71 29.56 -8.75
C ASP A 625 -8.82 30.33 -9.75
N LEU A 626 -7.88 29.64 -10.42
CA LEU A 626 -6.98 30.24 -11.41
C LEU A 626 -7.69 30.67 -12.70
N GLU A 627 -8.72 29.95 -13.17
CA GLU A 627 -9.52 30.33 -14.36
C GLU A 627 -10.16 31.72 -14.19
N LEU A 628 -10.53 32.09 -12.97
CA LEU A 628 -11.06 33.41 -12.65
C LEU A 628 -9.94 34.46 -12.62
N LEU A 629 -8.84 34.14 -11.94
CA LEU A 629 -7.74 35.09 -11.69
C LEU A 629 -6.88 35.37 -12.92
N ILE A 630 -6.68 34.37 -13.79
CA ILE A 630 -5.81 34.48 -14.96
C ILE A 630 -6.28 35.58 -15.94
N ARG A 631 -7.58 35.89 -15.96
CA ARG A 631 -8.17 36.93 -16.82
C ARG A 631 -7.56 38.31 -16.59
N ARG A 632 -7.05 38.59 -15.39
CA ARG A 632 -6.37 39.85 -15.06
C ARG A 632 -5.02 39.99 -15.76
N VAL A 633 -4.35 38.87 -16.02
CA VAL A 633 -2.96 38.81 -16.48
C VAL A 633 -2.81 38.13 -17.85
N ASP A 634 -3.92 37.75 -18.50
CA ASP A 634 -3.90 36.96 -19.73
C ASP A 634 -3.28 37.71 -20.93
N HIS A 635 -3.31 39.04 -20.88
CA HIS A 635 -2.67 39.91 -21.85
C HIS A 635 -1.13 39.79 -21.86
N LEU A 636 -0.52 39.24 -20.79
CA LEU A 636 0.93 39.08 -20.67
C LEU A 636 1.43 37.84 -21.44
N LYS A 637 2.44 38.01 -22.28
CA LYS A 637 3.02 36.92 -23.08
C LYS A 637 4.04 36.11 -22.27
N THR A 638 4.10 34.80 -22.53
CA THR A 638 5.14 33.91 -21.97
C THR A 638 6.15 33.49 -23.03
N ASP A 639 7.38 33.24 -22.61
CA ASP A 639 8.48 32.73 -23.42
C ASP A 639 8.90 31.32 -22.95
N PHE A 640 9.31 30.48 -23.89
CA PHE A 640 9.88 29.16 -23.62
C PHE A 640 11.28 29.23 -23.01
N PHE A 641 12.08 30.21 -23.43
CA PHE A 641 13.49 30.30 -23.07
C PHE A 641 13.75 31.08 -21.78
N LEU A 642 12.69 31.49 -21.09
CA LEU A 642 12.71 31.99 -19.72
C LEU A 642 12.27 30.89 -18.76
N SER A 643 12.51 31.13 -17.47
CA SER A 643 12.13 30.27 -16.36
C SER A 643 10.66 29.93 -16.45
N ASN A 644 10.33 28.64 -16.40
CA ASN A 644 8.97 28.18 -16.62
C ASN A 644 8.68 26.88 -15.87
N ASN A 645 7.38 26.65 -15.67
CA ASN A 645 6.82 25.45 -15.10
C ASN A 645 5.65 25.01 -15.98
N ARG A 646 5.80 23.87 -16.64
CA ARG A 646 4.86 23.35 -17.61
C ARG A 646 4.38 21.98 -17.19
N ALA A 647 3.06 21.82 -17.10
CA ALA A 647 2.43 20.53 -16.83
C ALA A 647 1.71 20.06 -18.10
N PHE A 648 2.04 18.86 -18.54
CA PHE A 648 1.37 18.16 -19.63
C PHE A 648 0.68 16.96 -19.02
N ASP A 649 -0.64 16.95 -19.00
CA ASP A 649 -1.40 15.84 -18.44
C ASP A 649 -2.53 15.37 -19.35
N PHE A 650 -2.96 14.16 -19.07
CA PHE A 650 -4.13 13.55 -19.68
C PHE A 650 -4.92 12.81 -18.62
N HIS A 651 -6.21 12.69 -18.87
CA HIS A 651 -7.11 11.91 -18.05
C HIS A 651 -8.03 11.12 -18.97
N ASP A 652 -8.07 9.81 -18.74
CA ASP A 652 -9.06 8.90 -19.30
C ASP A 652 -10.19 8.75 -18.28
N GLU A 653 -11.28 9.49 -18.49
CA GLU A 653 -12.46 9.42 -17.63
C GLU A 653 -13.15 8.05 -17.70
N LYS A 654 -13.03 7.33 -18.82
CA LYS A 654 -13.69 6.04 -19.03
C LYS A 654 -13.06 4.95 -18.16
N HIS A 655 -11.73 4.92 -18.06
CA HIS A 655 -11.01 3.89 -17.30
C HIS A 655 -10.43 4.41 -15.97
N GLY A 656 -10.65 5.69 -15.64
CA GLY A 656 -10.20 6.28 -14.38
C GLY A 656 -8.68 6.40 -14.24
N PHE A 657 -7.95 6.31 -15.35
CA PHE A 657 -6.50 6.44 -15.39
C PHE A 657 -6.11 7.85 -15.83
N GLY A 658 -4.96 8.33 -15.37
CA GLY A 658 -4.40 9.58 -15.83
C GLY A 658 -2.89 9.59 -15.65
N GLY A 659 -2.26 10.50 -16.36
CA GLY A 659 -0.81 10.67 -16.27
C GLY A 659 -0.42 12.08 -16.63
N GLY A 660 0.77 12.49 -16.22
CA GLY A 660 1.31 13.76 -16.61
C GLY A 660 2.80 13.89 -16.36
N LEU A 661 3.43 14.72 -17.18
CA LEU A 661 4.80 15.14 -17.08
C LEU A 661 4.82 16.63 -16.72
N GLN A 662 5.47 16.95 -15.61
CA GLN A 662 5.74 18.32 -15.21
C GLN A 662 7.22 18.64 -15.44
N LEU A 663 7.50 19.67 -16.23
CA LEU A 663 8.84 20.17 -16.54
C LEU A 663 9.01 21.54 -15.93
N VAL A 664 10.10 21.72 -15.19
CA VAL A 664 10.47 22.99 -14.56
C VAL A 664 11.88 23.35 -15.01
N THR A 665 12.05 24.55 -15.53
CA THR A 665 13.36 25.12 -15.86
C THR A 665 13.51 26.46 -15.17
N VAL A 666 14.64 26.68 -14.49
CA VAL A 666 14.94 27.94 -13.79
C VAL A 666 16.26 28.48 -14.32
N TYR A 667 16.26 29.73 -14.76
CA TYR A 667 17.42 30.47 -15.22
C TYR A 667 17.90 31.44 -14.12
N GLY A 668 19.19 31.79 -14.18
CA GLY A 668 19.77 32.81 -13.30
C GLY A 668 19.81 34.17 -13.98
N GLU A 669 19.91 35.25 -13.20
CA GLU A 669 20.00 36.64 -13.69
C GLU A 669 21.03 36.83 -14.80
N ASP A 670 22.22 36.23 -14.65
CA ASP A 670 23.33 36.34 -15.61
C ASP A 670 23.56 35.06 -16.43
N SER A 671 22.73 34.02 -16.23
CA SER A 671 22.94 32.71 -16.83
C SER A 671 22.05 32.49 -18.05
N ARG A 672 22.68 32.34 -19.22
CA ARG A 672 21.97 31.96 -20.45
C ARG A 672 21.58 30.47 -20.47
N ALA A 673 22.16 29.65 -19.58
CA ALA A 673 21.78 28.25 -19.37
C ALA A 673 20.81 28.11 -18.19
N PRO A 674 19.90 27.12 -18.20
CA PRO A 674 19.12 26.78 -17.01
C PRO A 674 20.06 26.39 -15.86
N LEU A 675 19.87 27.01 -14.70
CA LEU A 675 20.51 26.62 -13.45
C LEU A 675 19.85 25.38 -12.86
N ILE A 676 18.53 25.23 -13.02
CA ILE A 676 17.79 24.05 -12.52
C ILE A 676 16.91 23.50 -13.64
N ILE A 677 16.95 22.19 -13.82
CA ILE A 677 16.05 21.43 -14.66
C ILE A 677 15.41 20.36 -13.79
N SER A 678 14.09 20.34 -13.70
CA SER A 678 13.36 19.29 -13.00
C SER A 678 12.28 18.69 -13.88
N ALA A 679 12.19 17.37 -13.85
CA ALA A 679 11.16 16.60 -14.52
C ALA A 679 10.48 15.69 -13.50
N LYS A 680 9.15 15.75 -13.46
CA LYS A 680 8.33 14.95 -12.54
C LYS A 680 7.25 14.22 -13.31
N VAL A 681 7.22 12.90 -13.14
CA VAL A 681 6.16 12.06 -13.69
C VAL A 681 5.11 11.83 -12.60
N ASN A 682 3.85 12.03 -12.95
CA ASN A 682 2.71 11.70 -12.12
C ASN A 682 1.83 10.70 -12.87
N TYR A 683 1.40 9.66 -12.19
CA TYR A 683 0.35 8.76 -12.64
C TYR A 683 -0.82 8.85 -11.68
N ARG A 684 -1.98 8.49 -12.19
CA ARG A 684 -3.22 8.44 -11.45
C ARG A 684 -3.94 7.17 -11.82
N LEU A 685 -4.33 6.43 -10.79
CA LEU A 685 -5.19 5.26 -10.91
C LEU A 685 -6.39 5.52 -10.01
N SER A 686 -7.57 5.68 -10.58
CA SER A 686 -8.77 6.13 -9.88
C SER A 686 -8.52 7.47 -9.18
N GLU A 687 -8.83 7.60 -7.89
CA GLU A 687 -8.54 8.79 -7.11
C GLU A 687 -7.11 8.84 -6.54
N HIS A 688 -6.32 7.77 -6.70
CA HIS A 688 -4.99 7.66 -6.13
C HIS A 688 -3.93 8.29 -7.03
N ARG A 689 -3.08 9.11 -6.43
CA ARG A 689 -1.91 9.69 -7.08
C ARG A 689 -0.67 8.85 -6.82
N TYR A 690 0.12 8.65 -7.86
CA TYR A 690 1.44 8.02 -7.79
C TYR A 690 2.48 8.90 -8.48
N ALA A 691 3.63 9.14 -7.84
CA ALA A 691 4.73 9.92 -8.44
C ALA A 691 6.01 9.06 -8.41
N PRO A 692 6.22 8.19 -9.42
CA PRO A 692 7.30 7.21 -9.38
C PRO A 692 8.68 7.83 -9.42
N LEU A 693 8.83 8.95 -10.15
CA LEU A 693 10.12 9.57 -10.37
C LEU A 693 9.97 11.08 -10.54
N GLU A 694 10.80 11.78 -9.79
CA GLU A 694 11.12 13.19 -9.95
C GLU A 694 12.64 13.30 -10.00
N VAL A 695 13.15 13.87 -11.10
CA VAL A 695 14.57 14.16 -11.29
C VAL A 695 14.74 15.67 -11.18
N MET A 696 15.77 16.10 -10.46
CA MET A 696 16.19 17.49 -10.42
C MET A 696 17.70 17.56 -10.66
N ILE A 697 18.09 18.33 -11.66
CA ILE A 697 19.46 18.59 -12.02
C ILE A 697 19.72 20.07 -11.77
N ARG A 698 20.75 20.39 -10.98
CA ARG A 698 21.24 21.75 -10.80
C ARG A 698 22.61 21.88 -11.44
N LEU A 699 22.81 22.96 -12.20
CA LEU A 699 24.01 23.24 -12.98
C LEU A 699 24.58 24.59 -12.59
N GLU A 700 25.90 24.65 -12.44
CA GLU A 700 26.66 25.86 -12.17
C GLU A 700 27.88 25.91 -13.10
N GLY A 701 28.25 27.09 -13.61
CA GLY A 701 29.45 27.25 -14.44
C GLY A 701 29.38 26.67 -15.87
N VAL A 702 28.20 26.59 -16.48
CA VAL A 702 28.01 26.09 -17.85
C VAL A 702 28.37 27.16 -18.90
N ASP A 703 29.21 26.82 -19.89
CA ASP A 703 29.66 27.74 -20.96
C ASP A 703 28.53 28.07 -21.97
N GLU A 704 28.60 29.27 -22.53
CA GLU A 704 27.74 29.87 -23.56
C GLU A 704 27.63 29.02 -24.84
N ALA A 705 28.65 28.23 -25.16
CA ALA A 705 28.64 27.32 -26.31
C ALA A 705 27.57 26.22 -26.19
N TYR A 706 27.34 25.69 -24.98
CA TYR A 706 26.35 24.63 -24.72
C TYR A 706 24.92 25.16 -24.75
N VAL A 707 24.71 26.44 -24.44
CA VAL A 707 23.38 27.09 -24.49
C VAL A 707 22.83 27.18 -25.91
N ARG A 708 23.68 27.38 -26.92
CA ARG A 708 23.25 27.38 -28.34
C ARG A 708 22.70 26.04 -28.78
N PHE A 709 23.11 24.95 -28.12
CA PHE A 709 22.61 23.61 -28.42
C PHE A 709 21.17 23.44 -27.91
N PHE A 710 20.89 23.74 -26.64
CA PHE A 710 19.53 23.67 -26.08
C PHE A 710 18.53 24.60 -26.79
N ARG A 711 18.99 25.73 -27.36
CA ARG A 711 18.15 26.66 -28.13
C ARG A 711 17.79 26.19 -29.54
N LYS A 712 18.55 25.25 -30.12
CA LYS A 712 18.34 24.77 -31.50
C LYS A 712 17.44 23.54 -31.59
N VAL A 713 17.07 22.93 -30.46
CA VAL A 713 16.26 21.71 -30.44
C VAL A 713 14.79 22.12 -30.40
N ASP A 714 14.12 22.03 -31.56
CA ASP A 714 12.68 22.16 -31.67
C ASP A 714 12.01 20.96 -30.95
N PRO A 715 11.01 21.15 -30.08
CA PRO A 715 10.31 20.06 -29.39
C PRO A 715 9.71 18.98 -30.31
N LYS A 716 9.56 19.24 -31.62
CA LYS A 716 9.06 18.26 -32.59
C LYS A 716 10.09 17.19 -33.02
N ASP A 717 11.38 17.38 -32.75
CA ASP A 717 12.47 16.54 -33.28
C ASP A 717 13.12 15.59 -32.24
N PHE A 718 12.44 15.32 -31.12
CA PHE A 718 13.02 14.52 -30.03
C PHE A 718 13.13 13.02 -30.38
N LYS A 719 14.24 12.63 -31.02
CA LYS A 719 14.66 11.24 -31.20
C LYS A 719 15.85 10.92 -30.29
N LEU A 720 15.76 9.81 -29.55
CA LEU A 720 16.78 9.33 -28.59
C LEU A 720 18.19 9.17 -29.20
N ASP A 721 18.29 8.93 -30.51
CA ASP A 721 19.57 8.79 -31.23
C ASP A 721 20.36 10.10 -31.30
N VAL A 722 19.68 11.25 -31.27
CA VAL A 722 20.31 12.58 -31.28
C VAL A 722 21.04 12.84 -29.96
N LEU A 723 20.49 12.38 -28.82
CA LEU A 723 21.14 12.53 -27.51
C LEU A 723 22.44 11.72 -27.42
N LYS A 724 22.47 10.52 -28.02
CA LYS A 724 23.62 9.62 -28.03
C LYS A 724 24.76 10.14 -28.90
N ASP A 725 24.45 10.62 -30.11
CA ASP A 725 25.44 11.14 -31.06
C ASP A 725 26.06 12.47 -30.55
N LEU A 726 25.28 13.23 -29.76
CA LEU A 726 25.67 14.53 -29.26
C LEU A 726 26.53 14.49 -27.99
N LEU A 727 26.28 13.53 -27.09
CA LEU A 727 27.14 13.25 -25.95
C LEU A 727 28.53 12.77 -26.41
N GLN A 728 28.60 12.03 -27.52
CA GLN A 728 29.85 11.45 -28.02
C GLN A 728 30.70 12.41 -28.84
N LYS A 729 30.11 13.31 -29.64
CA LYS A 729 30.88 14.14 -30.60
C LYS A 729 31.28 15.52 -30.08
N THR A 730 30.63 16.04 -29.03
CA THR A 730 30.68 17.49 -28.71
C THR A 730 31.45 17.85 -27.43
N LEU A 731 31.62 16.93 -26.48
CA LEU A 731 32.18 17.20 -25.15
C LEU A 731 33.73 17.25 -25.09
N LYS A 732 34.39 17.87 -26.09
CA LYS A 732 35.79 18.29 -25.93
C LYS A 732 35.83 19.52 -25.01
N ILE A 733 35.84 19.27 -23.70
CA ILE A 733 35.72 20.27 -22.63
C ILE A 733 36.97 21.15 -22.59
N ALA A 734 36.78 22.47 -22.75
CA ALA A 734 37.75 23.48 -22.30
C ALA A 734 36.97 24.55 -21.52
N PRO A 735 37.20 24.72 -20.20
CA PRO A 735 36.44 25.67 -19.38
C PRO A 735 36.89 27.13 -19.63
N ARG A 736 35.94 28.05 -19.85
CA ARG A 736 36.20 29.50 -19.72
C ARG A 736 36.20 29.91 -18.25
N GLN A 737 37.27 30.58 -17.85
CA GLN A 737 37.51 31.12 -16.51
C GLN A 737 36.39 32.09 -16.06
N LYS A 738 35.51 31.65 -15.15
CA LYS A 738 34.94 32.52 -14.08
C LYS A 738 34.20 31.76 -12.97
N ALA A 739 33.75 30.52 -13.19
CA ALA A 739 33.35 29.60 -12.11
C ALA A 739 33.56 28.14 -12.54
N PRO A 740 34.06 27.25 -11.67
CA PRO A 740 34.21 25.83 -12.01
C PRO A 740 32.84 25.18 -12.22
N PHE A 741 32.72 24.33 -13.24
CA PHE A 741 31.48 23.59 -13.51
C PHE A 741 31.13 22.71 -12.31
N LYS A 742 29.86 22.70 -11.93
CA LYS A 742 29.29 21.78 -10.92
C LYS A 742 27.94 21.27 -11.38
N MET A 743 27.68 20.00 -11.11
CA MET A 743 26.39 19.38 -11.36
C MET A 743 25.91 18.62 -10.14
N GLU A 744 24.63 18.81 -9.81
CA GLU A 744 23.97 18.09 -8.74
C GLU A 744 22.74 17.39 -9.30
N ILE A 745 22.58 16.11 -8.95
CA ILE A 745 21.45 15.29 -9.37
C ILE A 745 20.75 14.79 -8.12
N ILE A 746 19.46 15.08 -8.01
CA ILE A 746 18.57 14.55 -6.99
C ILE A 746 17.52 13.70 -7.67
N LEU A 747 17.39 12.45 -7.21
CA LEU A 747 16.32 11.54 -7.61
C LEU A 747 15.35 11.37 -6.44
N ARG A 748 14.07 11.58 -6.71
CA ARG A 748 12.98 11.46 -5.75
C ARG A 748 11.93 10.47 -6.25
N SER A 749 11.38 9.67 -5.35
CA SER A 749 10.25 8.77 -5.60
C SER A 749 9.28 8.84 -4.42
N GLN A 750 7.97 8.86 -4.70
CA GLN A 750 6.91 8.93 -3.67
C GLN A 750 7.14 9.99 -2.58
N GLY A 751 7.77 11.13 -2.92
CA GLY A 751 8.03 12.22 -1.98
C GLY A 751 9.36 12.14 -1.21
N TYR A 752 10.05 11.00 -1.24
CA TYR A 752 11.36 10.79 -0.61
C TYR A 752 12.51 10.92 -1.62
N ASP A 753 13.57 11.61 -1.23
CA ASP A 753 14.80 11.71 -2.02
C ASP A 753 15.63 10.43 -1.83
N LEU A 754 15.82 9.66 -2.89
CA LEU A 754 16.49 8.35 -2.86
C LEU A 754 18.00 8.46 -3.14
N LEU A 755 18.40 9.41 -3.98
CA LEU A 755 19.78 9.58 -4.40
C LEU A 755 20.12 11.06 -4.54
N TYR A 756 21.32 11.39 -4.08
CA TYR A 756 21.97 12.68 -4.28
C TYR A 756 23.38 12.42 -4.81
N HIS A 757 23.72 13.06 -5.91
CA HIS A 757 25.05 12.98 -6.49
C HIS A 757 25.54 14.38 -6.84
N HIS A 758 26.81 14.64 -6.53
CA HIS A 758 27.48 15.91 -6.79
C HIS A 758 28.73 15.59 -7.61
N MET A 759 28.88 16.28 -8.74
CA MET A 759 30.04 16.15 -9.64
C MET A 759 30.67 17.52 -9.89
N SER A 760 31.98 17.59 -9.76
CA SER A 760 32.79 18.72 -10.20
C SER A 760 33.18 18.60 -11.67
N GLY A 761 33.57 19.73 -12.29
CA GLY A 761 34.07 19.76 -13.67
C GLY A 761 35.29 18.87 -13.90
N ASP A 762 36.19 18.78 -12.92
CA ASP A 762 37.39 17.95 -13.01
C ASP A 762 37.03 16.46 -12.95
N GLU A 763 36.09 16.07 -12.08
CA GLU A 763 35.59 14.69 -12.01
C GLU A 763 34.88 14.29 -13.30
N LEU A 764 34.02 15.15 -13.86
CA LEU A 764 33.34 14.89 -15.13
C LEU A 764 34.36 14.71 -16.27
N THR A 765 35.35 15.60 -16.35
CA THR A 765 36.41 15.53 -17.36
C THR A 765 37.24 14.25 -17.18
N SER A 766 37.59 13.88 -15.95
CA SER A 766 38.31 12.64 -15.65
C SER A 766 37.54 11.37 -16.03
N LEU A 767 36.20 11.39 -15.88
CA LEU A 767 35.33 10.28 -16.23
C LEU A 767 35.17 10.12 -17.74
N MET A 768 35.21 11.25 -18.47
CA MET A 768 35.16 11.29 -19.93
C MET A 768 36.51 11.00 -20.61
N GLU A 769 37.62 11.41 -19.99
CA GLU A 769 38.98 11.28 -20.53
C GLU A 769 39.75 10.07 -19.98
N GLY A 770 39.17 9.37 -19.00
CA GLY A 770 39.80 8.29 -18.25
C GLY A 770 40.41 7.21 -19.15
N LYS A 771 41.73 7.01 -19.00
CA LYS A 771 42.50 5.96 -19.67
C LYS A 771 41.90 4.56 -19.45
N ALA A 772 41.29 4.34 -18.28
CA ALA A 772 40.58 3.11 -17.93
C ALA A 772 39.30 2.89 -18.75
N LEU A 773 38.52 3.94 -19.08
CA LEU A 773 37.35 3.82 -19.93
C LEU A 773 37.77 3.54 -21.38
N LYS A 774 38.84 4.20 -21.86
CA LYS A 774 39.44 3.90 -23.17
C LYS A 774 40.04 2.49 -23.25
N ASP A 775 40.70 2.02 -22.19
CA ASP A 775 41.24 0.64 -22.09
C ASP A 775 40.13 -0.42 -21.96
N LEU A 776 39.05 -0.12 -21.24
CA LEU A 776 37.88 -1.00 -21.11
C LEU A 776 37.16 -1.13 -22.47
N ILE A 777 36.98 0.00 -23.17
CA ILE A 777 36.41 0.05 -24.51
C ILE A 777 37.32 -0.65 -25.53
N SER A 778 38.65 -0.50 -25.44
CA SER A 778 39.59 -1.10 -26.40
C SER A 778 39.74 -2.61 -26.24
N ARG A 779 39.54 -3.16 -25.04
CA ARG A 779 39.58 -4.61 -24.77
C ARG A 779 38.27 -5.34 -25.03
N GLY A 780 37.20 -4.58 -25.30
CA GLY A 780 35.84 -5.08 -25.30
C GLY A 780 35.37 -5.43 -23.88
N PHE A 781 34.08 -5.23 -23.62
CA PHE A 781 33.49 -5.58 -22.33
C PHE A 781 32.04 -6.00 -22.50
N LYS A 782 31.57 -6.89 -21.62
CA LYS A 782 30.17 -7.29 -21.50
C LYS A 782 29.74 -7.12 -20.04
N LEU A 783 29.01 -6.04 -19.77
CA LEU A 783 28.38 -5.78 -18.48
C LEU A 783 26.90 -6.13 -18.60
N THR A 784 26.45 -7.13 -17.83
CA THR A 784 25.04 -7.48 -17.73
C THR A 784 24.56 -7.15 -16.32
N ARG A 785 23.46 -6.42 -16.22
CA ARG A 785 22.78 -6.18 -14.95
C ARG A 785 21.29 -6.39 -15.09
N SER A 786 20.76 -7.26 -14.25
CA SER A 786 19.33 -7.45 -14.06
C SER A 786 18.88 -6.54 -12.92
N MET A 787 17.78 -5.83 -13.12
CA MET A 787 17.16 -5.00 -12.09
C MET A 787 15.70 -5.38 -11.98
N VAL A 788 15.26 -5.62 -10.76
CA VAL A 788 13.85 -5.86 -10.45
C VAL A 788 13.32 -4.62 -9.76
N MET A 789 12.19 -4.11 -10.26
CA MET A 789 11.51 -2.95 -9.69
C MET A 789 10.13 -3.38 -9.23
N LEU A 790 9.59 -2.68 -8.25
CA LEU A 790 8.24 -2.92 -7.78
C LEU A 790 7.56 -1.55 -7.68
N GLY A 791 6.45 -1.35 -8.38
CA GLY A 791 5.70 -0.09 -8.29
C GLY A 791 5.10 0.16 -6.89
N GLY A 792 5.22 -0.82 -6.00
CA GLY A 792 4.66 -0.88 -4.66
C GLY A 792 3.65 -2.01 -4.51
N GLN A 793 3.23 -2.24 -3.26
CA GLN A 793 2.31 -3.32 -2.89
C GLN A 793 1.27 -2.84 -1.88
N LYS A 794 0.02 -3.16 -2.12
CA LYS A 794 -1.08 -3.05 -1.15
C LYS A 794 -1.76 -4.40 -1.13
N VAL A 795 -1.79 -5.07 0.03
CA VAL A 795 -2.51 -6.33 0.22
C VAL A 795 -3.28 -6.24 1.52
N THR A 796 -4.54 -6.62 1.48
CA THR A 796 -5.41 -6.71 2.66
C THR A 796 -6.21 -8.00 2.59
N TRP A 797 -6.15 -8.77 3.67
CA TRP A 797 -6.92 -9.98 3.86
C TRP A 797 -8.15 -9.68 4.70
N THR A 798 -9.32 -10.09 4.24
CA THR A 798 -10.58 -10.00 4.97
C THR A 798 -11.35 -11.30 4.84
N ALA A 799 -12.23 -11.62 5.78
CA ALA A 799 -13.05 -12.82 5.68
C ALA A 799 -14.22 -12.62 4.72
N ASN A 800 -14.52 -13.64 3.91
CA ASN A 800 -15.79 -13.73 3.20
C ASN A 800 -16.89 -14.42 4.05
N ASP A 801 -18.11 -14.46 3.52
CA ASP A 801 -19.29 -14.96 4.24
C ASP A 801 -19.33 -16.47 4.49
N ILE A 802 -18.36 -17.24 3.98
CA ILE A 802 -18.18 -18.65 4.33
C ILE A 802 -17.02 -18.89 5.30
N GLY A 803 -16.37 -17.82 5.79
CA GLY A 803 -15.32 -17.92 6.80
C GLY A 803 -13.94 -18.21 6.24
N ILE A 804 -13.68 -17.83 4.99
CA ILE A 804 -12.38 -17.98 4.32
C ILE A 804 -11.77 -16.59 4.10
N PRO A 805 -10.46 -16.43 4.32
CA PRO A 805 -9.77 -15.18 4.06
C PRO A 805 -9.60 -14.97 2.54
N VAL A 806 -9.91 -13.76 2.09
CA VAL A 806 -9.75 -13.31 0.71
C VAL A 806 -8.74 -12.16 0.71
N ALA A 807 -7.69 -12.30 -0.11
CA ALA A 807 -6.73 -11.24 -0.35
C ALA A 807 -7.29 -10.28 -1.41
N VAL A 808 -7.19 -8.99 -1.11
CA VAL A 808 -7.54 -7.90 -2.00
C VAL A 808 -6.33 -6.98 -2.07
N GLY A 809 -5.83 -6.72 -3.28
CA GLY A 809 -4.59 -5.98 -3.40
C GLY A 809 -4.08 -5.77 -4.81
N MET A 810 -2.99 -5.01 -4.91
CA MET A 810 -2.25 -4.77 -6.14
C MET A 810 -0.75 -4.90 -5.85
N SER A 811 -0.04 -5.56 -6.75
CA SER A 811 1.41 -5.72 -6.73
C SER A 811 1.89 -5.69 -8.17
N ASN A 812 2.70 -4.68 -8.52
CA ASN A 812 3.17 -4.49 -9.89
C ASN A 812 4.69 -4.61 -9.94
N PRO A 813 5.25 -5.84 -9.88
CA PRO A 813 6.66 -6.03 -10.14
C PRO A 813 6.92 -5.76 -11.63
N GLY A 814 7.98 -5.02 -11.91
CA GLY A 814 8.53 -4.80 -13.24
C GLY A 814 9.96 -5.30 -13.28
N PHE A 815 10.42 -5.67 -14.46
CA PHE A 815 11.79 -6.10 -14.68
C PHE A 815 12.45 -5.23 -15.74
N SER A 816 13.74 -4.96 -15.55
CA SER A 816 14.58 -4.34 -16.57
C SER A 816 15.94 -5.02 -16.61
N ARG A 817 16.40 -5.35 -17.82
CA ARG A 817 17.75 -5.83 -18.07
C ARG A 817 18.53 -4.75 -18.78
N HIS A 818 19.68 -4.38 -18.22
CA HIS A 818 20.64 -3.54 -18.92
C HIS A 818 21.83 -4.39 -19.31
N GLN A 819 22.05 -4.50 -20.62
CA GLN A 819 23.25 -5.12 -21.17
C GLN A 819 24.04 -4.06 -21.93
N LEU A 820 25.26 -3.81 -21.46
CA LEU A 820 26.22 -2.95 -22.13
C LEU A 820 27.32 -3.86 -22.65
N SER A 821 27.34 -4.09 -23.97
CA SER A 821 28.39 -4.84 -24.65
C SER A 821 29.03 -3.96 -25.73
N TYR A 822 30.36 -3.97 -25.79
CA TYR A 822 31.14 -3.29 -26.83
C TYR A 822 32.33 -4.18 -27.22
N GLY A 823 32.55 -4.36 -28.52
CA GLY A 823 33.54 -5.29 -29.10
C GLY A 823 32.95 -6.67 -29.41
N ASP A 824 33.32 -7.24 -30.55
CA ASP A 824 32.93 -8.60 -30.96
C ASP A 824 33.82 -9.63 -30.24
N GLN A 825 33.38 -10.11 -29.07
CA GLN A 825 33.80 -11.39 -28.48
C GLN A 825 32.63 -12.11 -27.80
#